data_AF-A0A1Y2VTY3-F1
#
_entry.id   AF-A0A1Y2VTY3-F1
#
_cell.length_a   1.000
_cell.length_b   1.000
_cell.length_c   1.000
_cell.angle_alpha   90.00
_cell.angle_beta   90.00
_cell.angle_gamma   90.00
#
_symmetry.space_group_name_H-M   'P 1'
#
loop_
_entity.id
_entity.type
_entity.pdbx_description
1 polymer ?
#
loop_
_entity_poly.entity_id
_entity_poly.type
_entity_poly.pdbx_seq_one_letter_code
_entity_poly.pdbx_strand_id
1 'polypeptide(L)'
;MSLIRYALDHGWLFRQGDEDLSVDGWLPVQKVPTQVHIDLLANNVIPDPFVNLNELAARWVNEKGWIYKTQFKKTKASSASESVITDLVFKGLDTFATVLLNRTEILKSDNMFLSHRVNISGLVKEENILEIKFDSAFLRGRELVKEHSPEHTFYVRQTDIGRVPVRKAQYNWGWDWGPILMTAGPWRPVYLEQYVSRIEDVWTHYEVNEDLETCSGQIFARVSGENSALVNLSLSLGDVAVWEKACTVDPNGLASSDFQINDPELWFPFGYGSQTRYELKATLTSGDEKSKLIGFRRSELIQEKDEFGKSFYFRINGIDIFCGGSCWIPADSMLSQISPQRYHDWMKLMVEGNQAMLRIWGGGIYEDDALFDACDELGVLVWHDFQFACASYPTYPSYLESVEKEARQNLQRLRSHPSLVIWAGNNEDYQVQERYHLHYDYEGDKDPQSWLKSSFPARYIYEYLLPKIVKEEDPSMIYHPSSPWGDGKPTTDNTVGDIHQWNIWHGNMNRYQETDQLSGRFISEFGMEAYPHLETIRNVIRDPEQQHPGSMMMDFRNKAIDHERRMITYVAENFKVKYDLPSYTHLTQVVQAETMHFAYKTWRREWGKPGARKCGGVLVWQLNDCWPTMSWAVVDYYLVKKPAFYAIANALKPLAVGVSRPYHEWTPGHADPTAPARDTRFDLWIASSRVEPVSIEVTVRFISIRTGQDVHPPLKLGAVTAQPNSTTEVLRDHTIAVPNSLLQDTTKPFDLSKYDPYVVYAVIKEGGEVIATDTAWPQPLKYLDFPSRDVRFKALAIDKISVSSARPVKGFVFEETRASKLSDNGFDLIPGEEKVIDVAGVSLDSLRYTYIGASGGSLEVAIE
;
A
#
# COMPACT_ATOMS: atom_id res chain seq x y z
N MET A 1 -23.05 17.29 -32.92
CA MET A 1 -23.62 16.39 -31.89
C MET A 1 -22.55 16.17 -30.83
N SER A 2 -22.88 16.38 -29.56
CA SER A 2 -21.99 16.07 -28.42
C SER A 2 -21.81 14.55 -28.24
N LEU A 3 -20.85 14.14 -27.41
CA LEU A 3 -20.63 12.74 -27.12
C LEU A 3 -21.86 12.13 -26.44
N ILE A 4 -22.40 11.06 -27.04
CA ILE A 4 -23.32 10.16 -26.36
C ILE A 4 -22.60 8.85 -26.09
N ARG A 5 -22.66 8.40 -24.84
CA ARG A 5 -22.05 7.16 -24.37
C ARG A 5 -23.13 6.18 -23.93
N TYR A 6 -23.10 4.96 -24.48
CA TYR A 6 -23.91 3.84 -24.05
C TYR A 6 -23.02 2.80 -23.40
N ALA A 7 -23.29 2.46 -22.13
CA ALA A 7 -22.62 1.34 -21.47
C ALA A 7 -23.12 0.02 -22.08
N LEU A 8 -22.17 -0.85 -22.44
CA LEU A 8 -22.44 -2.23 -22.80
C LEU A 8 -22.12 -3.09 -21.58
N ASP A 9 -22.89 -2.94 -20.51
CA ASP A 9 -22.65 -3.53 -19.19
C ASP A 9 -23.55 -4.75 -18.88
N HIS A 10 -24.61 -4.98 -19.66
CA HIS A 10 -25.57 -6.07 -19.47
C HIS A 10 -25.78 -6.90 -20.76
N GLY A 11 -26.47 -8.04 -20.61
CA GLY A 11 -26.82 -8.92 -21.73
C GLY A 11 -25.65 -9.75 -22.27
N TRP A 12 -24.54 -9.79 -21.52
CA TRP A 12 -23.38 -10.59 -21.87
C TRP A 12 -23.60 -12.06 -21.53
N LEU A 13 -23.04 -12.93 -22.37
CA LEU A 13 -22.91 -14.35 -22.18
C LEU A 13 -21.43 -14.71 -22.26
N PHE A 14 -21.01 -15.75 -21.57
CA PHE A 14 -19.66 -16.31 -21.68
C PHE A 14 -19.69 -17.82 -21.82
N ARG A 15 -18.62 -18.38 -22.37
CA ARG A 15 -18.37 -19.83 -22.39
C ARG A 15 -16.89 -20.13 -22.50
N GLN A 16 -16.52 -21.37 -22.21
CA GLN A 16 -15.18 -21.87 -22.44
C GLN A 16 -14.89 -21.97 -23.96
N GLY A 17 -13.69 -21.55 -24.37
CA GLY A 17 -13.33 -21.33 -25.78
C GLY A 17 -12.89 -22.59 -26.55
N ASP A 18 -12.37 -23.60 -25.86
CA ASP A 18 -11.90 -24.88 -26.41
C ASP A 18 -12.97 -25.98 -26.47
N GLU A 19 -14.20 -25.70 -26.04
CA GLU A 19 -15.33 -26.64 -26.17
C GLU A 19 -15.87 -26.70 -27.62
N ASP A 20 -16.28 -27.90 -28.04
CA ASP A 20 -16.90 -28.15 -29.34
C ASP A 20 -18.09 -27.22 -29.55
N LEU A 21 -18.08 -26.47 -30.67
CA LEU A 21 -19.09 -25.48 -31.04
C LEU A 21 -20.49 -26.08 -31.23
N SER A 22 -20.61 -27.42 -31.15
CA SER A 22 -21.85 -28.19 -31.28
C SER A 22 -22.71 -28.24 -30.00
N VAL A 23 -22.15 -27.89 -28.83
CA VAL A 23 -22.88 -27.85 -27.54
C VAL A 23 -23.23 -26.40 -27.19
N ASP A 24 -24.51 -26.10 -26.94
CA ASP A 24 -24.96 -24.75 -26.55
C ASP A 24 -24.64 -24.49 -25.06
N GLY A 25 -23.37 -24.12 -24.80
CA GLY A 25 -22.77 -23.97 -23.47
C GLY A 25 -22.63 -22.52 -22.98
N TRP A 26 -23.47 -21.60 -23.46
CA TRP A 26 -23.42 -20.19 -23.03
C TRP A 26 -24.04 -20.01 -21.64
N LEU A 27 -23.29 -19.37 -20.75
CA LEU A 27 -23.72 -18.99 -19.42
C LEU A 27 -23.90 -17.47 -19.32
N PRO A 28 -24.82 -16.97 -18.49
CA PRO A 28 -25.02 -15.54 -18.29
C PRO A 28 -23.85 -14.90 -17.53
N VAL A 29 -23.51 -13.68 -17.94
CA VAL A 29 -22.64 -12.75 -17.20
C VAL A 29 -23.55 -11.72 -16.53
N GLN A 30 -23.39 -11.52 -15.22
CA GLN A 30 -24.28 -10.62 -14.48
C GLN A 30 -24.09 -9.15 -14.89
N LYS A 31 -22.82 -8.72 -15.01
CA LYS A 31 -22.45 -7.35 -15.33
C LYS A 31 -21.03 -7.30 -15.89
N VAL A 32 -20.77 -6.41 -16.84
CA VAL A 32 -19.41 -5.99 -17.26
C VAL A 32 -19.16 -4.59 -16.67
N PRO A 33 -18.01 -4.31 -16.02
CA PRO A 33 -16.77 -5.09 -15.98
C PRO A 33 -16.87 -6.43 -15.27
N THR A 34 -16.16 -7.44 -15.78
CA THR A 34 -16.14 -8.80 -15.20
C THR A 34 -14.82 -9.51 -15.48
N GLN A 35 -14.64 -10.64 -14.81
CA GLN A 35 -13.57 -11.59 -15.04
C GLN A 35 -14.12 -13.00 -14.89
N VAL A 36 -13.54 -13.97 -15.61
CA VAL A 36 -14.11 -15.32 -15.76
C VAL A 36 -14.34 -16.03 -14.43
N HIS A 37 -13.48 -15.86 -13.43
CA HIS A 37 -13.68 -16.49 -12.13
C HIS A 37 -14.94 -15.98 -11.41
N ILE A 38 -15.32 -14.71 -11.62
CA ILE A 38 -16.56 -14.13 -11.10
C ILE A 38 -17.76 -14.80 -11.76
N ASP A 39 -17.72 -14.92 -13.09
CA ASP A 39 -18.82 -15.47 -13.87
C ASP A 39 -18.99 -16.98 -13.63
N LEU A 40 -17.90 -17.73 -13.51
CA LEU A 40 -17.94 -19.14 -13.14
C LEU A 40 -18.50 -19.35 -11.73
N LEU A 41 -18.10 -18.50 -10.77
CA LEU A 41 -18.63 -18.55 -9.41
C LEU A 41 -20.13 -18.23 -9.38
N ALA A 42 -20.55 -17.18 -10.08
CA ALA A 42 -21.95 -16.77 -10.19
C ALA A 42 -22.86 -17.86 -10.82
N ASN A 43 -22.28 -18.72 -11.67
CA ASN A 43 -22.97 -19.83 -12.32
C ASN A 43 -22.74 -21.19 -11.61
N ASN A 44 -22.10 -21.20 -10.43
CA ASN A 44 -21.79 -22.41 -9.66
C ASN A 44 -20.95 -23.46 -10.41
N VAL A 45 -20.09 -23.02 -11.35
CA VAL A 45 -19.19 -23.90 -12.11
C VAL A 45 -17.92 -24.21 -11.34
N ILE A 46 -17.43 -23.23 -10.54
CA ILE A 46 -16.33 -23.41 -9.61
C ILE A 46 -16.80 -23.16 -8.18
N PRO A 47 -16.21 -23.84 -7.17
CA PRO A 47 -16.40 -23.43 -5.79
C PRO A 47 -15.70 -22.09 -5.53
N ASP A 48 -16.09 -21.40 -4.45
CA ASP A 48 -15.43 -20.17 -4.01
C ASP A 48 -13.93 -20.43 -3.76
N PRO A 49 -13.01 -19.83 -4.55
CA PRO A 49 -11.58 -20.09 -4.47
C PRO A 49 -10.95 -19.59 -3.16
N PHE A 50 -11.64 -18.76 -2.38
CA PHE A 50 -11.14 -18.25 -1.10
C PHE A 50 -11.41 -19.20 0.07
N VAL A 51 -12.20 -20.26 -0.12
CA VAL A 51 -12.59 -21.19 0.95
C VAL A 51 -11.74 -22.47 0.91
N ASN A 52 -11.28 -22.93 2.08
CA ASN A 52 -10.53 -24.17 2.26
C ASN A 52 -9.36 -24.28 1.26
N LEU A 53 -9.30 -25.39 0.51
CA LEU A 53 -8.33 -25.66 -0.53
C LEU A 53 -8.90 -25.40 -1.95
N ASN A 54 -10.01 -24.68 -2.06
CA ASN A 54 -10.76 -24.54 -3.33
C ASN A 54 -9.99 -23.77 -4.40
N GLU A 55 -8.96 -22.99 -4.05
CA GLU A 55 -8.00 -22.45 -5.02
C GLU A 55 -7.53 -23.56 -5.98
N LEU A 56 -7.20 -24.75 -5.46
CA LEU A 56 -6.76 -25.90 -6.26
C LEU A 56 -7.83 -26.36 -7.25
N ALA A 57 -9.10 -26.31 -6.85
CA ALA A 57 -10.23 -26.70 -7.69
C ALA A 57 -10.55 -25.67 -8.78
N ALA A 58 -10.08 -24.43 -8.65
CA ALA A 58 -10.24 -23.38 -9.65
C ALA A 58 -9.10 -23.32 -10.68
N ARG A 59 -7.94 -23.94 -10.41
CA ARG A 59 -6.72 -23.81 -11.25
C ARG A 59 -6.87 -24.25 -12.69
N TRP A 60 -7.83 -25.13 -13.01
CA TRP A 60 -8.04 -25.55 -14.41
C TRP A 60 -8.39 -24.36 -15.32
N VAL A 61 -9.01 -23.31 -14.77
CA VAL A 61 -9.36 -22.07 -15.49
C VAL A 61 -8.13 -21.40 -16.09
N ASN A 62 -6.97 -21.53 -15.43
CA ASN A 62 -5.73 -20.88 -15.83
C ASN A 62 -5.27 -21.28 -17.23
N GLU A 63 -5.60 -22.50 -17.68
CA GLU A 63 -5.16 -23.06 -18.95
C GLU A 63 -6.24 -23.00 -20.04
N LYS A 64 -7.36 -22.31 -19.79
CA LYS A 64 -8.49 -22.23 -20.74
C LYS A 64 -8.59 -20.87 -21.43
N GLY A 65 -9.07 -20.91 -22.67
CA GLY A 65 -9.56 -19.73 -23.38
C GLY A 65 -11.04 -19.49 -23.08
N TRP A 66 -11.50 -18.26 -23.26
CA TRP A 66 -12.87 -17.84 -22.91
C TRP A 66 -13.45 -16.96 -24.00
N ILE A 67 -14.75 -17.09 -24.26
CA ILE A 67 -15.44 -16.28 -25.26
C ILE A 67 -16.60 -15.56 -24.59
N TYR A 68 -16.60 -14.24 -24.67
CA TYR A 68 -17.70 -13.37 -24.25
C TYR A 68 -18.48 -12.90 -25.47
N LYS A 69 -19.80 -12.76 -25.33
CA LYS A 69 -20.70 -12.31 -26.40
C LYS A 69 -21.80 -11.42 -25.84
N THR A 70 -22.09 -10.33 -26.53
CA THR A 70 -23.30 -9.52 -26.28
C THR A 70 -23.91 -9.05 -27.59
N GLN A 71 -25.11 -8.49 -27.51
CA GLN A 71 -25.82 -7.91 -28.64
C GLN A 71 -26.22 -6.46 -28.35
N PHE A 72 -26.12 -5.60 -29.37
CA PHE A 72 -26.61 -4.24 -29.28
C PHE A 72 -27.28 -3.81 -30.59
N LYS A 73 -28.28 -2.93 -30.46
CA LYS A 73 -29.00 -2.39 -31.61
C LYS A 73 -28.34 -1.12 -32.14
N LYS A 74 -28.50 -0.85 -33.43
CA LYS A 74 -28.16 0.45 -34.00
C LYS A 74 -28.95 1.54 -33.28
N THR A 75 -28.26 2.58 -32.86
CA THR A 75 -28.88 3.72 -32.20
C THR A 75 -29.45 4.69 -33.23
N LYS A 76 -30.57 5.36 -32.90
CA LYS A 76 -31.26 6.30 -33.80
C LYS A 76 -30.42 7.53 -34.20
N ALA A 77 -29.34 7.84 -33.48
CA ALA A 77 -28.47 8.97 -33.80
C ALA A 77 -27.71 8.82 -35.14
N SER A 78 -27.59 7.59 -35.65
CA SER A 78 -26.88 7.25 -36.88
C SER A 78 -27.63 7.59 -38.18
N SER A 79 -28.89 8.06 -38.13
CA SER A 79 -29.69 8.41 -39.32
C SER A 79 -29.71 9.89 -39.67
N ALA A 80 -29.01 10.76 -38.93
CA ALA A 80 -29.17 12.22 -39.03
C ALA A 80 -28.05 12.98 -39.79
N SER A 81 -26.82 12.46 -39.95
CA SER A 81 -25.83 13.03 -40.89
C SER A 81 -24.69 12.04 -41.20
N GLU A 82 -24.04 12.19 -42.37
CA GLU A 82 -22.84 11.43 -42.78
C GLU A 82 -21.60 11.70 -41.90
N SER A 83 -21.70 12.57 -40.88
CA SER A 83 -20.59 13.07 -40.05
C SER A 83 -20.45 12.39 -38.67
N VAL A 84 -21.36 11.47 -38.31
CA VAL A 84 -21.35 10.86 -36.96
C VAL A 84 -20.36 9.70 -36.90
N ILE A 85 -19.36 9.82 -36.02
CA ILE A 85 -18.41 8.76 -35.68
C ILE A 85 -19.04 7.86 -34.62
N THR A 86 -18.95 6.55 -34.80
CA THR A 86 -19.34 5.53 -33.81
C THR A 86 -18.12 4.69 -33.44
N ASP A 87 -17.75 4.71 -32.17
CA ASP A 87 -16.63 3.95 -31.61
C ASP A 87 -17.10 2.87 -30.63
N LEU A 88 -16.40 1.74 -30.63
CA LEU A 88 -16.34 0.85 -29.47
C LEU A 88 -15.12 1.21 -28.63
N VAL A 89 -15.34 1.40 -27.33
CA VAL A 89 -14.30 1.76 -26.35
C VAL A 89 -14.19 0.65 -25.32
N PHE A 90 -13.02 0.02 -25.25
CA PHE A 90 -12.67 -0.97 -24.25
C PHE A 90 -11.70 -0.31 -23.27
N LYS A 91 -12.08 -0.17 -22.00
CA LYS A 91 -11.22 0.44 -20.99
C LYS A 91 -10.14 -0.49 -20.44
N GLY A 92 -10.24 -1.79 -20.71
CA GLY A 92 -9.26 -2.80 -20.33
C GLY A 92 -9.75 -4.19 -20.70
N LEU A 93 -8.88 -4.95 -21.36
CA LEU A 93 -9.13 -6.34 -21.78
C LEU A 93 -8.03 -7.21 -21.17
N ASP A 94 -8.39 -8.23 -20.40
CA ASP A 94 -7.45 -9.09 -19.71
C ASP A 94 -7.38 -10.48 -20.39
N THR A 95 -6.35 -10.83 -21.16
CA THR A 95 -5.31 -9.95 -21.70
C THR A 95 -5.20 -10.14 -23.22
N PHE A 96 -4.85 -11.36 -23.66
CA PHE A 96 -4.80 -11.70 -25.08
C PHE A 96 -6.20 -11.81 -25.66
N ALA A 97 -6.70 -10.72 -26.24
CA ALA A 97 -8.09 -10.59 -26.66
C ALA A 97 -8.19 -10.36 -28.17
N THR A 98 -9.02 -11.15 -28.85
CA THR A 98 -9.47 -10.91 -30.22
C THR A 98 -10.94 -10.49 -30.22
N VAL A 99 -11.23 -9.27 -30.65
CA VAL A 99 -12.59 -8.71 -30.68
C VAL A 99 -13.16 -8.81 -32.08
N LEU A 100 -14.37 -9.37 -32.19
CA LEU A 100 -15.12 -9.48 -33.44
C LEU A 100 -16.45 -8.73 -33.33
N LEU A 101 -16.73 -7.90 -34.33
CA LEU A 101 -18.04 -7.28 -34.55
C LEU A 101 -18.67 -7.91 -35.79
N ASN A 102 -19.84 -8.53 -35.63
CA ASN A 102 -20.55 -9.17 -36.75
C ASN A 102 -19.68 -10.17 -37.54
N ARG A 103 -18.81 -10.92 -36.82
CA ARG A 103 -17.80 -11.86 -37.33
C ARG A 103 -16.58 -11.23 -38.02
N THR A 104 -16.47 -9.91 -38.04
CA THR A 104 -15.28 -9.19 -38.54
C THR A 104 -14.37 -8.88 -37.36
N GLU A 105 -13.10 -9.29 -37.42
CA GLU A 105 -12.08 -8.88 -36.44
C GLU A 105 -11.86 -7.37 -36.51
N ILE A 106 -11.99 -6.68 -35.37
CA ILE A 106 -11.82 -5.23 -35.27
C ILE A 106 -10.67 -4.81 -34.35
N LEU A 107 -10.19 -5.72 -33.49
CA LEU A 107 -9.10 -5.45 -32.54
C LEU A 107 -8.44 -6.76 -32.10
N LYS A 108 -7.10 -6.70 -31.97
CA LYS A 108 -6.31 -7.62 -31.14
C LYS A 108 -5.63 -6.82 -30.04
N SER A 109 -5.67 -7.33 -28.82
CA SER A 109 -5.02 -6.76 -27.64
C SER A 109 -4.18 -7.83 -26.95
N ASP A 110 -3.03 -7.43 -26.40
CA ASP A 110 -2.07 -8.28 -25.68
C ASP A 110 -1.57 -7.63 -24.38
N ASN A 111 -2.23 -6.55 -23.94
CA ASN A 111 -1.83 -5.77 -22.78
C ASN A 111 -3.05 -5.37 -21.94
N MET A 112 -3.11 -5.87 -20.71
CA MET A 112 -4.20 -5.65 -19.75
C MET A 112 -4.42 -4.17 -19.43
N PHE A 113 -3.34 -3.38 -19.48
CA PHE A 113 -3.27 -2.00 -19.00
C PHE A 113 -3.57 -0.96 -20.08
N LEU A 114 -3.94 -1.40 -21.29
CA LEU A 114 -4.33 -0.51 -22.38
C LEU A 114 -5.86 -0.34 -22.46
N SER A 115 -6.27 0.90 -22.75
CA SER A 115 -7.57 1.18 -23.32
C SER A 115 -7.49 1.22 -24.85
N HIS A 116 -8.52 0.70 -25.49
CA HIS A 116 -8.68 0.68 -26.95
C HIS A 116 -9.94 1.43 -27.37
N ARG A 117 -9.84 2.20 -28.45
CA ARG A 117 -10.95 2.86 -29.12
C ARG A 117 -10.92 2.48 -30.59
N VAL A 118 -12.02 1.94 -31.09
CA VAL A 118 -12.11 1.39 -32.45
C VAL A 118 -13.29 2.02 -33.17
N ASN A 119 -13.03 2.73 -34.27
CA ASN A 119 -14.08 3.29 -35.11
C ASN A 119 -14.77 2.17 -35.89
N ILE A 120 -16.07 2.02 -35.65
CA ILE A 120 -16.93 0.99 -36.26
C ILE A 120 -18.04 1.58 -37.12
N SER A 121 -18.00 2.87 -37.45
CA SER A 121 -19.07 3.61 -38.12
C SER A 121 -19.60 2.89 -39.38
N GLY A 122 -18.70 2.33 -40.19
CA GLY A 122 -19.04 1.58 -41.41
C GLY A 122 -19.44 0.10 -41.20
N LEU A 123 -19.39 -0.41 -39.97
CA LEU A 123 -19.61 -1.82 -39.63
C LEU A 123 -20.93 -2.05 -38.85
N VAL A 124 -21.57 -0.98 -38.36
CA VAL A 124 -22.80 -1.07 -37.57
C VAL A 124 -24.00 -1.46 -38.43
N LYS A 125 -24.66 -2.56 -38.04
CA LYS A 125 -25.94 -3.05 -38.60
C LYS A 125 -27.09 -2.74 -37.64
N GLU A 126 -28.33 -2.98 -38.04
CA GLU A 126 -29.51 -2.80 -37.16
C GLU A 126 -29.41 -3.61 -35.86
N GLU A 127 -28.91 -4.84 -35.96
CA GLU A 127 -28.54 -5.70 -34.84
C GLU A 127 -27.08 -6.10 -34.98
N ASN A 128 -26.33 -5.97 -33.89
CA ASN A 128 -24.90 -6.24 -33.86
C ASN A 128 -24.58 -7.29 -32.83
N ILE A 129 -23.68 -8.21 -33.18
CA ILE A 129 -23.10 -9.18 -32.26
C ILE A 129 -21.65 -8.77 -32.02
N LEU A 130 -21.32 -8.52 -30.76
CA LEU A 130 -19.96 -8.29 -30.31
C LEU A 130 -19.46 -9.56 -29.60
N GLU A 131 -18.36 -10.12 -30.08
CA GLU A 131 -17.68 -11.26 -29.46
C GLU A 131 -16.26 -10.87 -29.07
N ILE A 132 -15.80 -11.32 -27.90
CA ILE A 132 -14.42 -11.15 -27.45
C ILE A 132 -13.89 -12.52 -27.07
N LYS A 133 -12.82 -12.96 -27.74
CA LYS A 133 -12.13 -14.22 -27.48
C LYS A 133 -10.86 -13.92 -26.70
N PHE A 134 -10.72 -14.54 -25.53
CA PHE A 134 -9.55 -14.44 -24.67
C PHE A 134 -8.76 -15.75 -24.71
N ASP A 135 -7.50 -15.67 -25.09
CA ASP A 135 -6.57 -16.80 -25.00
C ASP A 135 -5.99 -16.91 -23.57
N SER A 136 -5.58 -18.11 -23.17
CA SER A 136 -4.94 -18.31 -21.86
C SER A 136 -3.62 -17.54 -21.78
N ALA A 137 -3.59 -16.50 -20.96
CA ALA A 137 -2.37 -15.73 -20.69
C ALA A 137 -1.26 -16.60 -20.06
N PHE A 138 -1.65 -17.62 -19.30
CA PHE A 138 -0.72 -18.56 -18.70
C PHE A 138 0.02 -19.40 -19.74
N LEU A 139 -0.72 -20.00 -20.68
CA LEU A 139 -0.12 -20.80 -21.76
C LEU A 139 0.65 -19.91 -22.74
N ARG A 140 0.07 -18.77 -23.15
CA ARG A 140 0.72 -17.83 -24.07
C ARG A 140 2.01 -17.26 -23.49
N GLY A 141 2.05 -16.95 -22.19
CA GLY A 141 3.27 -16.50 -21.51
C GLY A 141 4.42 -17.52 -21.62
N ARG A 142 4.13 -18.82 -21.42
CA ARG A 142 5.12 -19.90 -21.59
C ARG A 142 5.57 -20.09 -23.03
N GLU A 143 4.68 -19.85 -24.00
CA GLU A 143 5.05 -19.85 -25.41
C GLU A 143 5.99 -18.69 -25.74
N LEU A 144 5.68 -17.47 -25.28
CA LEU A 144 6.51 -16.28 -25.47
C LEU A 144 7.91 -16.46 -24.87
N VAL A 145 8.02 -17.09 -23.69
CA VAL A 145 9.34 -17.44 -23.12
C VAL A 145 10.13 -18.32 -24.08
N LYS A 146 9.51 -19.33 -24.70
CA LYS A 146 10.20 -20.21 -25.67
C LYS A 146 10.58 -19.44 -26.94
N GLU A 147 9.63 -18.66 -27.48
CA GLU A 147 9.78 -17.82 -28.67
C GLU A 147 10.97 -16.86 -28.55
N HIS A 148 11.10 -16.19 -27.40
CA HIS A 148 12.09 -15.15 -27.15
C HIS A 148 13.31 -15.63 -26.35
N SER A 149 13.40 -16.91 -26.00
CA SER A 149 14.59 -17.49 -25.34
C SER A 149 15.92 -17.32 -26.09
N PRO A 150 15.97 -17.20 -27.44
CA PRO A 150 17.21 -16.90 -28.15
C PRO A 150 17.72 -15.46 -27.98
N GLU A 151 16.85 -14.51 -27.58
CA GLU A 151 17.15 -13.08 -27.49
C GLU A 151 17.07 -12.51 -26.07
N HIS A 152 16.45 -13.22 -25.12
CA HIS A 152 16.35 -12.80 -23.71
C HIS A 152 16.39 -13.99 -22.74
N THR A 153 17.14 -13.82 -21.65
CA THR A 153 17.13 -14.78 -20.52
C THR A 153 16.18 -14.30 -19.44
N PHE A 154 15.08 -15.03 -19.26
CA PHE A 154 14.03 -14.71 -18.29
C PHE A 154 14.43 -15.13 -16.87
N TYR A 155 14.87 -14.16 -16.07
CA TYR A 155 15.06 -14.33 -14.63
C TYR A 155 13.84 -13.81 -13.88
N VAL A 156 13.31 -14.61 -12.96
CA VAL A 156 12.14 -14.26 -12.15
C VAL A 156 12.39 -14.63 -10.70
N ARG A 157 11.99 -13.75 -9.78
CA ARG A 157 11.75 -14.12 -8.38
C ARG A 157 10.26 -14.27 -8.18
N GLN A 158 9.92 -15.35 -7.48
CA GLN A 158 8.57 -15.74 -7.11
C GLN A 158 7.69 -16.05 -8.35
N THR A 159 7.01 -17.20 -8.32
CA THR A 159 6.03 -17.67 -9.33
C THR A 159 6.61 -18.09 -10.69
N ASP A 160 5.79 -18.11 -11.76
CA ASP A 160 6.09 -18.71 -13.07
C ASP A 160 6.79 -17.70 -14.01
N ILE A 161 7.83 -18.14 -14.72
CA ILE A 161 8.58 -17.31 -15.69
C ILE A 161 7.72 -16.75 -16.83
N GLY A 162 6.58 -17.40 -17.14
CA GLY A 162 5.66 -16.99 -18.19
C GLY A 162 4.97 -15.65 -17.94
N ARG A 163 5.03 -15.09 -16.71
CA ARG A 163 4.47 -13.77 -16.41
C ARG A 163 5.24 -12.61 -17.04
N VAL A 164 6.56 -12.79 -17.22
CA VAL A 164 7.50 -11.72 -17.57
C VAL A 164 7.28 -11.15 -18.99
N PRO A 165 7.09 -11.96 -20.05
CA PRO A 165 6.81 -11.43 -21.38
C PRO A 165 5.37 -10.93 -21.57
N VAL A 166 4.50 -11.00 -20.56
CA VAL A 166 3.08 -10.64 -20.66
C VAL A 166 2.79 -9.37 -19.87
N ARG A 167 2.21 -8.36 -20.52
CA ARG A 167 1.74 -7.15 -19.85
C ARG A 167 0.36 -7.40 -19.21
N LYS A 168 0.38 -8.04 -18.04
CA LYS A 168 -0.78 -8.39 -17.20
C LYS A 168 -0.42 -8.20 -15.73
N ALA A 169 -1.41 -8.04 -14.86
CA ALA A 169 -1.20 -8.01 -13.41
C ALA A 169 -0.38 -9.23 -12.94
N GLN A 170 0.81 -8.98 -12.42
CA GLN A 170 1.81 -10.04 -12.20
C GLN A 170 1.37 -10.99 -11.07
N TYR A 171 0.69 -10.47 -10.05
CA TYR A 171 0.18 -11.27 -8.92
C TYR A 171 -0.86 -12.34 -9.31
N ASN A 172 -1.43 -12.30 -10.52
CA ASN A 172 -2.36 -13.34 -11.00
C ASN A 172 -1.68 -14.72 -11.14
N TRP A 173 -0.36 -14.75 -11.34
CA TRP A 173 0.44 -15.98 -11.31
C TRP A 173 0.70 -16.52 -9.88
N GLY A 174 0.05 -15.92 -8.88
CA GLY A 174 0.35 -16.08 -7.47
C GLY A 174 1.36 -15.02 -6.99
N TRP A 175 1.47 -14.88 -5.69
CA TRP A 175 2.57 -14.18 -5.04
C TRP A 175 2.80 -14.79 -3.66
N ASP A 176 3.82 -14.36 -2.93
CA ASP A 176 4.09 -14.86 -1.57
C ASP A 176 3.04 -14.42 -0.51
N TRP A 177 1.98 -13.72 -0.93
CA TRP A 177 0.78 -13.41 -0.15
C TRP A 177 -0.53 -13.74 -0.88
N GLY A 178 -0.50 -14.18 -2.14
CA GLY A 178 -1.67 -14.22 -3.02
C GLY A 178 -1.89 -15.56 -3.76
N PRO A 179 -3.14 -15.92 -4.12
CA PRO A 179 -3.45 -17.18 -4.78
C PRO A 179 -3.11 -17.16 -6.28
N ILE A 180 -3.00 -18.33 -6.91
CA ILE A 180 -2.82 -18.44 -8.36
C ILE A 180 -4.20 -18.47 -9.04
N LEU A 181 -4.69 -17.30 -9.48
CA LEU A 181 -5.96 -17.14 -10.18
C LEU A 181 -5.74 -16.39 -11.50
N MET A 182 -5.48 -17.14 -12.57
CA MET A 182 -5.21 -16.59 -13.91
C MET A 182 -6.52 -16.25 -14.61
N THR A 183 -7.10 -15.15 -14.19
CA THR A 183 -8.39 -14.68 -14.71
C THR A 183 -8.26 -13.99 -16.08
N ALA A 184 -9.39 -13.83 -16.76
CA ALA A 184 -9.51 -13.19 -18.07
C ALA A 184 -10.90 -12.57 -18.26
N GLY A 185 -11.01 -11.53 -19.07
CA GLY A 185 -12.29 -10.89 -19.38
C GLY A 185 -12.20 -9.38 -19.65
N PRO A 186 -13.33 -8.74 -20.00
CA PRO A 186 -13.43 -7.28 -20.06
C PRO A 186 -13.42 -6.71 -18.64
N TRP A 187 -12.23 -6.62 -18.04
CA TRP A 187 -12.03 -6.28 -16.62
C TRP A 187 -12.28 -4.79 -16.29
N ARG A 188 -12.43 -3.94 -17.32
CA ARG A 188 -12.87 -2.54 -17.22
C ARG A 188 -14.02 -2.26 -18.20
N PRO A 189 -14.72 -1.12 -18.06
CA PRO A 189 -15.96 -0.86 -18.81
C PRO A 189 -15.83 -0.92 -20.34
N VAL A 190 -16.92 -1.32 -21.00
CA VAL A 190 -17.07 -1.30 -22.45
C VAL A 190 -18.18 -0.33 -22.83
N TYR A 191 -17.89 0.57 -23.77
CA TYR A 191 -18.83 1.59 -24.23
C TYR A 191 -19.02 1.57 -25.75
N LEU A 192 -20.22 1.90 -26.19
CA LEU A 192 -20.51 2.39 -27.53
C LEU A 192 -20.62 3.92 -27.45
N GLU A 193 -19.74 4.63 -28.15
CA GLU A 193 -19.70 6.09 -28.14
C GLU A 193 -20.03 6.66 -29.52
N GLN A 194 -20.81 7.75 -29.55
CA GLN A 194 -21.20 8.43 -30.78
C GLN A 194 -21.03 9.93 -30.66
N TYR A 195 -20.39 10.56 -31.64
CA TYR A 195 -20.08 11.98 -31.61
C TYR A 195 -19.80 12.52 -33.03
N VAL A 196 -19.86 13.84 -33.17
CA VAL A 196 -19.26 14.54 -34.33
C VAL A 196 -17.90 15.10 -33.94
N SER A 197 -17.83 15.75 -32.78
CA SER A 197 -16.59 16.18 -32.13
C SER A 197 -16.67 15.87 -30.65
N ARG A 198 -15.54 15.51 -30.04
CA ARG A 198 -15.43 15.22 -28.60
C ARG A 198 -14.14 15.76 -28.00
N ILE A 199 -14.16 16.04 -26.71
CA ILE A 199 -12.96 16.31 -25.90
C ILE A 199 -12.38 14.96 -25.49
N GLU A 200 -11.18 14.67 -25.97
CA GLU A 200 -10.44 13.48 -25.58
C GLU A 200 -9.85 13.63 -24.20
N ASP A 201 -9.24 14.78 -23.94
CA ASP A 201 -8.61 15.08 -22.66
C ASP A 201 -8.53 16.58 -22.38
N VAL A 202 -8.47 16.91 -21.09
CA VAL A 202 -8.15 18.23 -20.57
C VAL A 202 -7.12 18.06 -19.46
N TRP A 203 -6.06 18.85 -19.48
CA TRP A 203 -4.99 18.79 -18.49
C TRP A 203 -4.27 20.14 -18.39
N THR A 204 -3.39 20.26 -17.40
CA THR A 204 -2.58 21.46 -17.19
C THR A 204 -1.13 21.06 -16.94
N HIS A 205 -0.20 21.90 -17.38
CA HIS A 205 1.14 21.95 -16.82
C HIS A 205 1.24 23.25 -16.04
N TYR A 206 1.65 23.17 -14.78
CA TYR A 206 1.70 24.33 -13.92
C TYR A 206 2.96 24.30 -13.05
N GLU A 207 3.32 25.48 -12.56
CA GLU A 207 4.32 25.68 -11.53
C GLU A 207 3.72 26.56 -10.44
N VAL A 208 3.97 26.18 -9.18
CA VAL A 208 3.73 27.05 -8.02
C VAL A 208 5.08 27.66 -7.65
N ASN A 209 5.14 28.98 -7.60
CA ASN A 209 6.36 29.73 -7.28
C ASN A 209 6.87 29.37 -5.86
N GLU A 210 8.16 29.60 -5.61
CA GLU A 210 8.81 29.28 -4.32
C GLU A 210 8.21 30.04 -3.12
N ASP A 211 7.70 31.26 -3.35
CA ASP A 211 6.97 32.06 -2.35
C ASP A 211 5.54 31.58 -2.12
N LEU A 212 5.04 30.64 -2.93
CA LEU A 212 3.68 30.11 -2.92
C LEU A 212 2.58 31.13 -3.27
N GLU A 213 2.93 32.35 -3.68
CA GLU A 213 1.98 33.45 -3.93
C GLU A 213 1.39 33.41 -5.35
N THR A 214 1.96 32.64 -6.26
CA THR A 214 1.48 32.56 -7.65
C THR A 214 1.57 31.14 -8.20
N CYS A 215 0.52 30.72 -8.89
CA CYS A 215 0.52 29.53 -9.74
C CYS A 215 0.31 29.95 -11.20
N SER A 216 1.17 29.50 -12.10
CA SER A 216 1.06 29.81 -13.52
C SER A 216 1.42 28.61 -14.38
N GLY A 217 0.96 28.62 -15.62
CA GLY A 217 1.20 27.50 -16.51
C GLY A 217 0.35 27.56 -17.76
N GLN A 218 0.12 26.40 -18.36
CA GLN A 218 -0.65 26.24 -19.58
C GLN A 218 -1.69 25.14 -19.41
N ILE A 219 -2.93 25.45 -19.77
CA ILE A 219 -4.03 24.50 -19.85
C ILE A 219 -4.13 24.02 -21.30
N PHE A 220 -4.41 22.73 -21.46
CA PHE A 220 -4.57 22.08 -22.75
C PHE A 220 -5.89 21.33 -22.81
N ALA A 221 -6.49 21.30 -23.99
CA ALA A 221 -7.56 20.38 -24.33
C ALA A 221 -7.26 19.73 -25.69
N ARG A 222 -7.45 18.42 -25.76
CA ARG A 222 -7.35 17.65 -27.00
C ARG A 222 -8.74 17.26 -27.49
N VAL A 223 -9.01 17.55 -28.74
CA VAL A 223 -10.30 17.42 -29.40
C VAL A 223 -10.16 16.55 -30.64
N SER A 224 -11.11 15.64 -30.84
CA SER A 224 -11.20 14.78 -32.03
C SER A 224 -12.53 14.98 -32.74
N GLY A 225 -12.53 14.95 -34.07
CA GLY A 225 -13.72 15.13 -34.91
C GLY A 225 -13.54 16.23 -35.96
N GLU A 226 -14.60 17.00 -36.25
CA GLU A 226 -14.50 18.16 -37.15
C GLU A 226 -13.69 19.30 -36.48
N ASN A 227 -12.49 19.58 -37.01
CA ASN A 227 -11.45 20.48 -36.46
C ASN A 227 -11.72 21.99 -36.69
N SER A 228 -12.94 22.48 -36.44
CA SER A 228 -13.26 23.92 -36.50
C SER A 228 -13.97 24.46 -35.26
N ALA A 229 -13.88 23.74 -34.14
CA ALA A 229 -14.56 24.11 -32.91
C ALA A 229 -13.77 25.12 -32.08
N LEU A 230 -14.49 26.08 -31.49
CA LEU A 230 -14.02 26.82 -30.31
C LEU A 230 -14.22 25.93 -29.08
N VAL A 231 -13.20 25.86 -28.22
CA VAL A 231 -13.26 25.23 -26.90
C VAL A 231 -13.10 26.31 -25.84
N ASN A 232 -13.96 26.28 -24.83
CA ASN A 232 -13.84 27.12 -23.65
C ASN A 232 -13.10 26.35 -22.56
N LEU A 233 -11.99 26.90 -22.07
CA LEU A 233 -11.19 26.34 -20.99
C LEU A 233 -11.47 27.15 -19.72
N SER A 234 -11.61 26.49 -18.57
CA SER A 234 -11.89 27.16 -17.29
C SER A 234 -11.27 26.44 -16.11
N LEU A 235 -10.91 27.22 -15.09
CA LEU A 235 -10.57 26.76 -13.74
C LEU A 235 -11.56 27.36 -12.75
N SER A 236 -12.15 26.53 -11.92
CA SER A 236 -13.11 26.94 -10.89
C SER A 236 -12.75 26.40 -9.51
N LEU A 237 -12.95 27.20 -8.48
CA LEU A 237 -12.90 26.77 -7.09
C LEU A 237 -14.32 26.76 -6.53
N GLY A 238 -14.88 25.56 -6.32
CA GLY A 238 -16.32 25.41 -6.11
C GLY A 238 -17.10 25.99 -7.29
N ASP A 239 -18.10 26.82 -7.01
CA ASP A 239 -18.94 27.46 -8.04
C ASP A 239 -18.33 28.73 -8.64
N VAL A 240 -17.11 29.11 -8.25
CA VAL A 240 -16.47 30.37 -8.66
C VAL A 240 -15.41 30.10 -9.72
N ALA A 241 -15.63 30.60 -10.94
CA ALA A 241 -14.61 30.61 -11.99
C ALA A 241 -13.49 31.60 -11.64
N VAL A 242 -12.27 31.09 -11.42
CA VAL A 242 -11.08 31.90 -11.15
C VAL A 242 -10.30 32.25 -12.41
N TRP A 243 -10.51 31.48 -13.49
CA TRP A 243 -9.92 31.74 -14.80
C TRP A 243 -10.79 31.10 -15.89
N GLU A 244 -10.93 31.76 -17.04
CA GLU A 244 -11.69 31.26 -18.19
C GLU A 244 -11.18 31.87 -19.50
N LYS A 245 -11.11 31.07 -20.57
CA LYS A 245 -10.72 31.55 -21.90
C LYS A 245 -11.22 30.65 -23.04
N ALA A 246 -11.80 31.28 -24.05
CA ALA A 246 -12.11 30.65 -25.33
C ALA A 246 -10.83 30.51 -26.19
N CYS A 247 -10.62 29.30 -26.72
CA CYS A 247 -9.45 28.91 -27.50
C CYS A 247 -9.87 28.28 -28.83
N THR A 248 -9.11 28.54 -29.89
CA THR A 248 -9.26 27.84 -31.17
C THR A 248 -8.50 26.52 -31.13
N VAL A 249 -9.12 25.45 -31.60
CA VAL A 249 -8.46 24.15 -31.78
C VAL A 249 -7.58 24.20 -33.03
N ASP A 250 -6.34 23.77 -32.92
CA ASP A 250 -5.39 23.70 -34.04
C ASP A 250 -5.68 22.52 -35.00
N PRO A 251 -5.01 22.45 -36.17
CA PRO A 251 -5.23 21.34 -37.11
C PRO A 251 -4.93 19.93 -36.58
N ASN A 252 -4.13 19.82 -35.50
CA ASN A 252 -3.81 18.55 -34.84
C ASN A 252 -4.80 18.20 -33.72
N GLY A 253 -5.84 19.02 -33.50
CA GLY A 253 -6.84 18.81 -32.46
C GLY A 253 -6.42 19.33 -31.09
N LEU A 254 -5.39 20.16 -30.97
CA LEU A 254 -4.94 20.73 -29.70
C LEU A 254 -5.41 22.17 -29.53
N ALA A 255 -5.96 22.49 -28.38
CA ALA A 255 -6.17 23.86 -27.92
C ALA A 255 -5.37 24.08 -26.65
N SER A 256 -4.79 25.26 -26.49
CA SER A 256 -4.08 25.63 -25.27
C SER A 256 -4.23 27.11 -24.95
N SER A 257 -4.09 27.43 -23.66
CA SER A 257 -3.90 28.81 -23.22
C SER A 257 -3.10 28.85 -21.93
N ASP A 258 -2.29 29.90 -21.81
CA ASP A 258 -1.62 30.24 -20.56
C ASP A 258 -2.65 30.75 -19.54
N PHE A 259 -2.37 30.47 -18.27
CA PHE A 259 -3.15 30.92 -17.12
C PHE A 259 -2.22 31.38 -15.99
N GLN A 260 -2.75 32.22 -15.11
CA GLN A 260 -2.10 32.62 -13.87
C GLN A 260 -3.18 32.82 -12.80
N ILE A 261 -2.94 32.29 -11.61
CA ILE A 261 -3.73 32.49 -10.40
C ILE A 261 -2.79 33.12 -9.37
N ASN A 262 -3.17 34.30 -8.88
CA ASN A 262 -2.51 34.93 -7.73
C ASN A 262 -3.17 34.43 -6.45
N ASP A 263 -2.38 34.25 -5.40
CA ASP A 263 -2.80 33.73 -4.10
C ASP A 263 -3.60 32.40 -4.22
N PRO A 264 -3.03 31.36 -4.88
CA PRO A 264 -3.74 30.10 -5.08
C PRO A 264 -4.00 29.37 -3.75
N GLU A 265 -5.17 28.74 -3.63
CA GLU A 265 -5.42 27.81 -2.52
C GLU A 265 -4.74 26.46 -2.83
N LEU A 266 -3.67 26.16 -2.11
CA LEU A 266 -2.85 24.98 -2.39
C LEU A 266 -3.45 23.68 -1.81
N TRP A 267 -3.11 22.58 -2.45
CA TRP A 267 -3.34 21.24 -1.93
C TRP A 267 -2.17 20.81 -1.03
N PHE A 268 -2.48 20.27 0.15
CA PHE A 268 -1.50 19.73 1.10
C PHE A 268 -1.84 18.28 1.48
N PRO A 269 -0.83 17.46 1.83
CA PRO A 269 -1.07 16.18 2.46
C PRO A 269 -1.75 16.35 3.84
N PHE A 270 -2.45 15.31 4.29
CA PHE A 270 -3.12 15.28 5.58
C PHE A 270 -2.15 15.65 6.72
N GLY A 271 -2.63 16.49 7.63
CA GLY A 271 -1.85 16.99 8.77
C GLY A 271 -1.02 18.24 8.48
N TYR A 272 -0.93 18.70 7.21
CA TYR A 272 -0.11 19.84 6.82
C TYR A 272 -0.87 20.99 6.14
N GLY A 273 -2.18 20.85 5.91
CA GLY A 273 -3.03 21.89 5.33
C GLY A 273 -4.33 21.33 4.76
N SER A 274 -5.03 22.14 3.96
CA SER A 274 -6.24 21.72 3.24
C SER A 274 -5.92 20.95 1.96
N GLN A 275 -6.81 20.05 1.58
CA GLN A 275 -6.73 19.27 0.34
C GLN A 275 -7.49 20.00 -0.78
N THR A 276 -7.23 21.29 -0.97
CA THR A 276 -7.99 22.12 -1.93
C THR A 276 -7.82 21.64 -3.36
N ARG A 277 -8.92 21.58 -4.12
CA ARG A 277 -8.94 21.14 -5.52
C ARG A 277 -9.80 22.08 -6.37
N TYR A 278 -9.31 22.40 -7.55
CA TYR A 278 -9.98 23.18 -8.58
C TYR A 278 -10.60 22.25 -9.62
N GLU A 279 -11.75 22.63 -10.16
CA GLU A 279 -12.29 22.00 -11.36
C GLU A 279 -11.60 22.59 -12.59
N LEU A 280 -10.83 21.77 -13.29
CA LEU A 280 -10.34 22.05 -14.63
C LEU A 280 -11.33 21.51 -15.65
N LYS A 281 -11.89 22.39 -16.48
CA LYS A 281 -12.95 22.05 -17.43
C LYS A 281 -12.65 22.56 -18.83
N ALA A 282 -12.97 21.74 -19.81
CA ALA A 282 -13.04 22.10 -21.22
C ALA A 282 -14.47 21.89 -21.73
N THR A 283 -14.99 22.84 -22.50
CA THR A 283 -16.34 22.79 -23.08
C THR A 283 -16.31 23.15 -24.55
N LEU A 284 -16.77 22.25 -25.43
CA LEU A 284 -16.94 22.54 -26.84
C LEU A 284 -18.24 23.29 -27.10
N THR A 285 -18.23 24.15 -28.12
CA THR A 285 -19.46 24.78 -28.66
C THR A 285 -20.53 23.77 -29.09
N SER A 286 -20.14 22.53 -29.41
CA SER A 286 -21.06 21.42 -29.71
C SER A 286 -21.82 20.90 -28.48
N GLY A 287 -21.47 21.36 -27.27
CA GLY A 287 -22.05 20.95 -25.99
C GLY A 287 -21.34 19.76 -25.32
N ASP A 288 -20.25 19.24 -25.90
CA ASP A 288 -19.43 18.23 -25.22
C ASP A 288 -18.55 18.87 -24.16
N GLU A 289 -18.45 18.27 -22.98
CA GLU A 289 -17.65 18.77 -21.86
C GLU A 289 -16.83 17.66 -21.22
N LYS A 290 -15.66 18.04 -20.70
CA LYS A 290 -14.84 17.15 -19.86
C LYS A 290 -14.25 17.98 -18.74
N SER A 291 -14.34 17.47 -17.51
CA SER A 291 -13.70 18.08 -16.35
C SER A 291 -12.86 17.07 -15.56
N LYS A 292 -11.91 17.61 -14.79
CA LYS A 292 -11.07 16.90 -13.83
C LYS A 292 -10.87 17.79 -12.61
N LEU A 293 -10.71 17.18 -11.43
CA LEU A 293 -10.22 17.89 -10.25
C LEU A 293 -8.69 17.90 -10.27
N ILE A 294 -8.10 19.05 -9.95
CA ILE A 294 -6.65 19.24 -9.84
C ILE A 294 -6.32 19.98 -8.54
N GLY A 295 -5.18 19.66 -7.91
CA GLY A 295 -4.68 20.38 -6.74
C GLY A 295 -3.33 21.04 -7.03
N PHE A 296 -3.25 22.36 -6.91
CA PHE A 296 -2.00 23.08 -7.08
C PHE A 296 -1.09 22.86 -5.88
N ARG A 297 0.15 22.44 -6.13
CA ARG A 297 1.17 22.20 -5.12
C ARG A 297 2.56 22.21 -5.75
N ARG A 298 3.57 22.49 -4.95
CA ARG A 298 4.97 22.23 -5.28
C ARG A 298 5.39 20.91 -4.60
N SER A 299 5.95 19.99 -5.38
CA SER A 299 6.44 18.69 -4.89
C SER A 299 7.90 18.51 -5.26
N GLU A 300 8.75 18.21 -4.27
CA GLU A 300 10.18 18.07 -4.45
C GLU A 300 10.67 16.78 -3.76
N LEU A 301 11.53 16.01 -4.43
CA LEU A 301 12.30 14.93 -3.81
C LEU A 301 13.70 15.46 -3.48
N ILE A 302 13.99 15.60 -2.20
CA ILE A 302 15.25 16.15 -1.72
C ILE A 302 16.29 15.05 -1.64
N GLN A 303 17.38 15.23 -2.40
CA GLN A 303 18.53 14.31 -2.48
C GLN A 303 19.86 15.06 -2.37
N GLU A 304 20.08 15.71 -1.24
CA GLU A 304 21.26 16.51 -0.95
C GLU A 304 22.30 15.70 -0.19
N LYS A 305 23.59 16.00 -0.42
CA LYS A 305 24.67 15.35 0.34
C LYS A 305 24.71 15.89 1.78
N ASP A 306 24.81 14.98 2.75
CA ASP A 306 24.93 15.28 4.17
C ASP A 306 25.85 14.28 4.88
N GLU A 307 25.91 14.33 6.22
CA GLU A 307 26.76 13.45 7.03
C GLU A 307 26.38 11.95 6.95
N PHE A 308 25.17 11.64 6.48
CA PHE A 308 24.66 10.27 6.35
C PHE A 308 24.73 9.75 4.89
N GLY A 309 25.25 10.53 3.95
CA GLY A 309 25.31 10.19 2.52
C GLY A 309 24.55 11.19 1.64
N LYS A 310 23.51 10.74 0.92
CA LYS A 310 22.59 11.58 0.15
C LYS A 310 21.16 11.38 0.64
N SER A 311 20.50 12.46 1.04
CA SER A 311 19.14 12.41 1.60
C SER A 311 18.11 11.85 0.62
N PHE A 312 16.96 11.44 1.17
CA PHE A 312 15.81 11.00 0.39
C PHE A 312 14.55 11.28 1.21
N TYR A 313 13.89 12.40 0.93
CA TYR A 313 12.60 12.77 1.54
C TYR A 313 11.84 13.75 0.67
N PHE A 314 10.55 13.91 0.94
CA PHE A 314 9.68 14.78 0.14
C PHE A 314 9.49 16.14 0.82
N ARG A 315 9.48 17.20 0.02
CA ARG A 315 9.09 18.54 0.45
C ARG A 315 7.87 18.98 -0.36
N ILE A 316 6.77 19.29 0.33
CA ILE A 316 5.52 19.72 -0.27
C ILE A 316 5.22 21.15 0.20
N ASN A 317 5.09 22.09 -0.75
CA ASN A 317 4.83 23.51 -0.45
C ASN A 317 5.79 24.09 0.62
N GLY A 318 7.09 23.76 0.52
CA GLY A 318 8.12 24.21 1.47
C GLY A 318 8.21 23.41 2.78
N ILE A 319 7.35 22.42 3.01
CA ILE A 319 7.33 21.61 4.24
C ILE A 319 7.95 20.23 3.98
N ASP A 320 9.02 19.88 4.70
CA ASP A 320 9.59 18.53 4.67
C ASP A 320 8.62 17.51 5.31
N ILE A 321 8.40 16.37 4.67
CA ILE A 321 7.44 15.36 5.14
C ILE A 321 8.19 14.07 5.49
N PHE A 322 8.13 13.65 6.76
CA PHE A 322 8.47 12.28 7.10
C PHE A 322 7.38 11.35 6.58
N CYS A 323 7.73 10.53 5.59
CA CYS A 323 6.76 9.66 4.91
C CYS A 323 6.63 8.32 5.66
N GLY A 324 5.92 8.35 6.79
CA GLY A 324 5.46 7.13 7.45
C GLY A 324 4.20 6.60 6.77
N GLY A 325 4.19 5.35 6.31
CA GLY A 325 3.16 4.86 5.42
C GLY A 325 3.15 3.36 5.20
N SER A 326 2.53 2.91 4.12
CA SER A 326 2.40 1.48 3.78
C SER A 326 2.51 1.23 2.27
N CYS A 327 2.94 0.02 1.89
CA CYS A 327 2.81 -0.49 0.54
C CYS A 327 1.39 -1.02 0.30
N TRP A 328 0.88 -0.80 -0.90
CA TRP A 328 -0.42 -1.21 -1.40
C TRP A 328 -0.27 -2.30 -2.44
N ILE A 329 -1.05 -3.38 -2.27
CA ILE A 329 -1.27 -4.40 -3.29
C ILE A 329 -2.73 -4.32 -3.76
N PRO A 330 -3.13 -4.98 -4.86
CA PRO A 330 -4.54 -5.00 -5.25
C PRO A 330 -5.43 -5.55 -4.13
N ALA A 331 -6.54 -4.87 -3.82
CA ALA A 331 -7.39 -5.22 -2.67
C ALA A 331 -8.33 -6.42 -2.90
N ASP A 332 -8.25 -7.07 -4.05
CA ASP A 332 -9.00 -8.29 -4.36
C ASP A 332 -8.33 -9.06 -5.51
N SER A 333 -8.45 -10.40 -5.50
CA SER A 333 -8.08 -11.25 -6.65
C SER A 333 -9.09 -11.15 -7.80
N MET A 334 -10.30 -10.64 -7.51
CA MET A 334 -11.41 -10.38 -8.42
C MET A 334 -11.60 -8.86 -8.56
N LEU A 335 -10.63 -8.17 -9.17
CA LEU A 335 -10.51 -6.71 -9.26
C LEU A 335 -11.81 -5.98 -9.64
N SER A 336 -12.62 -6.54 -10.53
CA SER A 336 -13.87 -5.92 -10.98
C SER A 336 -15.00 -5.89 -9.93
N GLN A 337 -14.78 -6.46 -8.74
CA GLN A 337 -15.73 -6.41 -7.62
C GLN A 337 -15.46 -5.26 -6.62
N ILE A 338 -14.33 -4.57 -6.73
CA ILE A 338 -13.98 -3.52 -5.76
C ILE A 338 -14.80 -2.25 -6.06
N SER A 339 -15.59 -1.80 -5.09
CA SER A 339 -16.38 -0.58 -5.23
C SER A 339 -15.55 0.67 -4.92
N PRO A 340 -15.92 1.85 -5.47
CA PRO A 340 -15.30 3.12 -5.08
C PRO A 340 -15.32 3.37 -3.57
N GLN A 341 -16.41 2.99 -2.89
CA GLN A 341 -16.51 3.10 -1.45
C GLN A 341 -15.45 2.24 -0.73
N ARG A 342 -15.15 1.03 -1.22
CA ARG A 342 -14.14 0.17 -0.61
C ARG A 342 -12.74 0.78 -0.74
N TYR A 343 -12.42 1.41 -1.88
CA TYR A 343 -11.17 2.18 -2.02
C TYR A 343 -11.11 3.36 -1.05
N HIS A 344 -12.20 4.12 -0.95
CA HIS A 344 -12.28 5.22 0.00
C HIS A 344 -12.10 4.74 1.46
N ASP A 345 -12.74 3.63 1.85
CA ASP A 345 -12.60 3.06 3.19
C ASP A 345 -11.16 2.60 3.48
N TRP A 346 -10.44 2.07 2.48
CA TRP A 346 -9.02 1.78 2.59
C TRP A 346 -8.18 3.03 2.83
N MET A 347 -8.42 4.11 2.08
CA MET A 347 -7.65 5.35 2.25
C MET A 347 -8.00 6.08 3.54
N LYS A 348 -9.22 5.94 4.03
CA LYS A 348 -9.60 6.42 5.36
C LYS A 348 -8.75 5.78 6.47
N LEU A 349 -8.40 4.48 6.33
CA LEU A 349 -7.49 3.82 7.27
C LEU A 349 -6.09 4.44 7.27
N MET A 350 -5.60 4.95 6.14
CA MET A 350 -4.30 5.66 6.12
C MET A 350 -4.34 6.89 7.03
N VAL A 351 -5.39 7.70 6.92
CA VAL A 351 -5.59 8.89 7.77
C VAL A 351 -5.77 8.52 9.24
N GLU A 352 -6.61 7.52 9.53
CA GLU A 352 -6.80 7.00 10.90
C GLU A 352 -5.50 6.46 11.51
N GLY A 353 -4.58 5.97 10.67
CA GLY A 353 -3.26 5.49 11.05
C GLY A 353 -2.16 6.56 11.10
N ASN A 354 -2.50 7.85 10.91
CA ASN A 354 -1.53 8.94 10.76
C ASN A 354 -0.48 8.69 9.66
N GLN A 355 -0.86 7.94 8.62
CA GLN A 355 0.04 7.57 7.53
C GLN A 355 -0.03 8.60 6.41
N ALA A 356 1.13 9.11 5.99
CA ALA A 356 1.24 10.19 5.01
C ALA A 356 1.38 9.71 3.57
N MET A 357 1.86 8.47 3.34
CA MET A 357 2.20 7.99 2.00
C MET A 357 1.77 6.52 1.78
N LEU A 358 1.21 6.26 0.60
CA LEU A 358 0.91 4.95 0.07
C LEU A 358 1.83 4.65 -1.12
N ARG A 359 2.49 3.48 -1.13
CA ARG A 359 3.23 3.00 -2.31
C ARG A 359 2.44 1.95 -3.07
N ILE A 360 1.97 2.26 -4.28
CA ILE A 360 1.32 1.30 -5.17
C ILE A 360 2.40 0.44 -5.82
N TRP A 361 2.48 -0.82 -5.38
CA TRP A 361 3.54 -1.76 -5.75
C TRP A 361 3.41 -2.30 -7.19
N GLY A 362 4.55 -2.47 -7.85
CA GLY A 362 4.65 -2.71 -9.31
C GLY A 362 4.21 -4.08 -9.85
N GLY A 363 3.85 -5.07 -9.03
CA GLY A 363 3.28 -6.32 -9.57
C GLY A 363 1.76 -6.41 -9.50
N GLY A 364 1.11 -5.31 -9.10
CA GLY A 364 -0.34 -5.16 -9.03
C GLY A 364 -0.95 -4.68 -10.35
N ILE A 365 -1.67 -3.56 -10.27
CA ILE A 365 -2.27 -2.86 -11.42
C ILE A 365 -2.04 -1.35 -11.28
N TYR A 366 -2.15 -0.61 -12.39
CA TYR A 366 -2.51 0.81 -12.29
C TYR A 366 -3.94 0.89 -11.77
N GLU A 367 -4.10 1.37 -10.55
CA GLU A 367 -5.37 1.26 -9.82
C GLU A 367 -6.52 2.04 -10.47
N ASP A 368 -7.74 1.73 -10.01
CA ASP A 368 -8.94 2.46 -10.41
C ASP A 368 -8.85 3.95 -10.02
N ASP A 369 -9.49 4.83 -10.79
CA ASP A 369 -9.51 6.28 -10.51
C ASP A 369 -10.04 6.56 -9.09
N ALA A 370 -10.96 5.72 -8.58
CA ALA A 370 -11.51 5.85 -7.24
C ALA A 370 -10.48 5.77 -6.10
N LEU A 371 -9.35 5.06 -6.28
CA LEU A 371 -8.28 5.05 -5.28
C LEU A 371 -7.60 6.43 -5.21
N PHE A 372 -7.25 6.99 -6.37
CA PHE A 372 -6.57 8.27 -6.46
C PHE A 372 -7.49 9.43 -6.04
N ASP A 373 -8.77 9.38 -6.42
CA ASP A 373 -9.77 10.35 -5.95
C ASP A 373 -9.86 10.38 -4.43
N ALA A 374 -9.81 9.21 -3.78
CA ALA A 374 -9.79 9.09 -2.32
C ALA A 374 -8.47 9.61 -1.72
N CYS A 375 -7.32 9.31 -2.33
CA CYS A 375 -6.03 9.86 -1.91
C CYS A 375 -5.99 11.39 -2.01
N ASP A 376 -6.51 11.95 -3.10
CA ASP A 376 -6.59 13.39 -3.35
C ASP A 376 -7.50 14.08 -2.34
N GLU A 377 -8.64 13.47 -2.02
CA GLU A 377 -9.60 13.97 -1.03
C GLU A 377 -9.03 13.93 0.39
N LEU A 378 -8.38 12.83 0.74
CA LEU A 378 -7.93 12.55 2.11
C LEU A 378 -6.49 13.02 2.38
N GLY A 379 -5.76 13.51 1.37
CA GLY A 379 -4.42 14.04 1.54
C GLY A 379 -3.34 12.96 1.70
N VAL A 380 -3.51 11.78 1.10
CA VAL A 380 -2.53 10.67 1.17
C VAL A 380 -1.61 10.75 -0.04
N LEU A 381 -0.29 10.95 0.17
CA LEU A 381 0.67 10.97 -0.92
C LEU A 381 0.80 9.59 -1.58
N VAL A 382 1.00 9.55 -2.89
CA VAL A 382 1.13 8.30 -3.66
C VAL A 382 2.51 8.24 -4.31
N TRP A 383 3.23 7.17 -3.99
CA TRP A 383 4.33 6.64 -4.78
C TRP A 383 3.77 5.55 -5.68
N HIS A 384 3.94 5.65 -7.00
CA HIS A 384 3.41 4.66 -7.93
C HIS A 384 4.51 3.96 -8.72
N ASP A 385 4.59 2.64 -8.63
CA ASP A 385 5.46 1.86 -9.50
C ASP A 385 4.80 1.66 -10.88
N PHE A 386 5.57 1.73 -11.97
CA PHE A 386 5.14 1.09 -13.22
C PHE A 386 5.00 -0.42 -12.98
N GLN A 387 4.18 -1.09 -13.80
CA GLN A 387 3.75 -2.47 -13.51
C GLN A 387 4.81 -3.53 -13.87
N PHE A 388 5.96 -3.45 -13.20
CA PHE A 388 7.09 -4.34 -13.27
C PHE A 388 7.51 -4.72 -11.85
N ALA A 389 7.65 -6.01 -11.58
CA ALA A 389 8.16 -6.51 -10.31
C ALA A 389 8.98 -7.79 -10.43
N CYS A 390 10.07 -7.83 -9.65
CA CYS A 390 10.85 -9.01 -9.30
C CYS A 390 11.32 -9.84 -10.50
N ALA A 391 11.69 -9.23 -11.62
CA ALA A 391 12.15 -9.97 -12.81
C ALA A 391 13.13 -9.18 -13.69
N SER A 392 13.81 -9.89 -14.60
CA SER A 392 14.52 -9.29 -15.74
C SER A 392 13.57 -9.28 -16.94
N TYR A 393 12.99 -8.12 -17.26
CA TYR A 393 12.02 -7.97 -18.33
C TYR A 393 12.67 -7.84 -19.73
N PRO A 394 12.01 -8.35 -20.79
CA PRO A 394 12.55 -8.33 -22.14
C PRO A 394 12.44 -6.93 -22.77
N THR A 395 13.15 -6.72 -23.88
CA THR A 395 13.16 -5.43 -24.62
C THR A 395 13.08 -5.59 -26.14
N TYR A 396 12.56 -6.71 -26.64
CA TYR A 396 12.32 -6.83 -28.07
C TYR A 396 11.30 -5.78 -28.54
N PRO A 397 11.37 -5.33 -29.82
CA PRO A 397 10.68 -4.12 -30.27
C PRO A 397 9.16 -4.07 -29.96
N SER A 398 8.44 -5.19 -30.15
CA SER A 398 7.00 -5.25 -29.86
C SER A 398 6.68 -5.12 -28.37
N TYR A 399 7.56 -5.61 -27.47
CA TYR A 399 7.40 -5.42 -26.03
C TYR A 399 7.58 -3.95 -25.66
N LEU A 400 8.64 -3.31 -26.15
CA LEU A 400 8.91 -1.89 -25.88
C LEU A 400 7.79 -0.98 -26.41
N GLU A 401 7.24 -1.28 -27.58
CA GLU A 401 6.10 -0.53 -28.13
C GLU A 401 4.85 -0.67 -27.24
N SER A 402 4.59 -1.87 -26.72
CA SER A 402 3.48 -2.12 -25.80
C SER A 402 3.67 -1.38 -24.47
N VAL A 403 4.88 -1.41 -23.91
CA VAL A 403 5.25 -0.69 -22.68
C VAL A 403 5.15 0.82 -22.85
N GLU A 404 5.61 1.37 -23.97
CA GLU A 404 5.50 2.82 -24.24
C GLU A 404 4.04 3.27 -24.31
N LYS A 405 3.18 2.52 -25.02
CA LYS A 405 1.74 2.82 -25.09
C LYS A 405 1.09 2.75 -23.71
N GLU A 406 1.44 1.73 -22.92
CA GLU A 406 0.94 1.53 -21.57
C GLU A 406 1.32 2.70 -20.65
N ALA A 407 2.61 3.07 -20.64
CA ALA A 407 3.12 4.15 -19.82
C ALA A 407 2.45 5.48 -20.17
N ARG A 408 2.36 5.83 -21.46
CA ARG A 408 1.71 7.07 -21.91
C ARG A 408 0.25 7.14 -21.50
N GLN A 409 -0.53 6.07 -21.73
CA GLN A 409 -1.95 6.08 -21.40
C GLN A 409 -2.18 6.24 -19.89
N ASN A 410 -1.39 5.56 -19.05
CA ASN A 410 -1.57 5.64 -17.59
C ASN A 410 -1.05 6.96 -17.01
N LEU A 411 0.05 7.52 -17.53
CA LEU A 411 0.50 8.87 -17.15
C LEU A 411 -0.55 9.93 -17.53
N GLN A 412 -1.09 9.88 -18.74
CA GLN A 412 -2.15 10.82 -19.17
C GLN A 412 -3.43 10.70 -18.33
N ARG A 413 -3.78 9.48 -17.92
CA ARG A 413 -4.92 9.24 -17.03
C ARG A 413 -4.70 9.85 -15.65
N LEU A 414 -3.51 9.66 -15.07
CA LEU A 414 -3.27 9.92 -13.66
C LEU A 414 -2.62 11.28 -13.33
N ARG A 415 -2.06 11.99 -14.32
CA ARG A 415 -1.34 13.27 -14.14
C ARG A 415 -2.13 14.41 -13.49
N SER A 416 -3.45 14.30 -13.36
CA SER A 416 -4.28 15.31 -12.69
C SER A 416 -4.36 15.13 -11.16
N HIS A 417 -3.97 13.97 -10.64
CA HIS A 417 -4.12 13.65 -9.21
C HIS A 417 -3.02 14.34 -8.39
N PRO A 418 -3.33 15.31 -7.51
CA PRO A 418 -2.35 15.92 -6.64
C PRO A 418 -1.70 14.94 -5.65
N SER A 419 -2.35 13.83 -5.31
CA SER A 419 -1.76 12.84 -4.41
C SER A 419 -0.50 12.19 -5.00
N LEU A 420 -0.45 12.01 -6.32
CA LEU A 420 0.64 11.33 -7.01
C LEU A 420 1.87 12.25 -7.08
N VAL A 421 2.96 11.84 -6.42
CA VAL A 421 4.17 12.68 -6.31
C VAL A 421 5.42 12.04 -6.88
N ILE A 422 5.40 10.73 -7.13
CA ILE A 422 6.56 10.01 -7.67
C ILE A 422 6.13 8.78 -8.46
N TRP A 423 6.84 8.53 -9.57
CA TRP A 423 6.83 7.26 -10.27
C TRP A 423 8.13 6.50 -10.07
N ALA A 424 8.05 5.20 -9.80
CA ALA A 424 9.20 4.30 -9.83
C ALA A 424 9.12 3.34 -11.01
N GLY A 425 10.24 3.04 -11.66
CA GLY A 425 10.28 2.21 -12.87
C GLY A 425 9.86 0.76 -12.65
N ASN A 426 10.10 0.20 -11.46
CA ASN A 426 9.76 -1.17 -11.10
C ASN A 426 9.91 -1.42 -9.58
N ASN A 427 9.50 -2.60 -9.15
CA ASN A 427 9.83 -3.18 -7.85
C ASN A 427 10.95 -4.23 -7.94
N GLU A 428 12.06 -3.99 -7.27
CA GLU A 428 13.17 -4.93 -7.02
C GLU A 428 13.83 -5.57 -8.26
N ASP A 429 13.67 -5.04 -9.47
CA ASP A 429 14.32 -5.63 -10.64
C ASP A 429 15.85 -5.42 -10.61
N TYR A 430 16.33 -4.38 -9.93
CA TYR A 430 17.76 -4.21 -9.67
C TYR A 430 18.29 -5.21 -8.63
N GLN A 431 17.46 -5.68 -7.70
CA GLN A 431 17.86 -6.81 -6.85
C GLN A 431 17.93 -8.13 -7.63
N VAL A 432 17.09 -8.29 -8.67
CA VAL A 432 17.23 -9.40 -9.63
C VAL A 432 18.54 -9.27 -10.40
N GLN A 433 18.86 -8.06 -10.90
CA GLN A 433 20.14 -7.77 -11.54
C GLN A 433 21.33 -8.16 -10.65
N GLU A 434 21.34 -7.75 -9.38
CA GLU A 434 22.40 -8.08 -8.42
C GLU A 434 22.49 -9.58 -8.14
N ARG A 435 21.36 -10.23 -7.87
CA ARG A 435 21.29 -11.65 -7.50
C ARG A 435 21.81 -12.58 -8.60
N TYR A 436 21.53 -12.23 -9.86
CA TYR A 436 21.97 -13.01 -11.02
C TYR A 436 23.23 -12.45 -11.68
N HIS A 437 23.89 -11.46 -11.06
CA HIS A 437 25.11 -10.82 -11.55
C HIS A 437 25.00 -10.34 -13.00
N LEU A 438 23.86 -9.77 -13.36
CA LEU A 438 23.62 -9.25 -14.70
C LEU A 438 24.43 -7.95 -14.90
N HIS A 439 24.83 -7.66 -16.13
CA HIS A 439 25.72 -6.54 -16.43
C HIS A 439 25.05 -5.21 -16.12
N TYR A 440 25.65 -4.42 -15.24
CA TYR A 440 25.23 -3.08 -14.90
C TYR A 440 26.45 -2.19 -14.62
N ASP A 441 26.82 -1.37 -15.59
CA ASP A 441 27.85 -0.35 -15.45
C ASP A 441 27.18 1.03 -15.40
N TYR A 442 26.94 1.50 -14.17
CA TYR A 442 26.27 2.77 -13.95
C TYR A 442 27.14 3.95 -14.43
N GLU A 443 28.43 3.99 -14.12
CA GLU A 443 29.30 5.15 -14.40
C GLU A 443 29.85 5.14 -15.83
N GLY A 444 30.30 3.99 -16.32
CA GLY A 444 31.02 3.89 -17.59
C GLY A 444 30.14 3.75 -18.83
N ASP A 445 28.89 3.29 -18.66
CA ASP A 445 27.98 3.02 -19.78
C ASP A 445 26.67 3.82 -19.66
N LYS A 446 26.61 4.92 -20.40
CA LYS A 446 25.45 5.84 -20.48
C LYS A 446 24.71 5.79 -21.82
N ASP A 447 25.04 4.84 -22.72
CA ASP A 447 24.38 4.70 -24.02
C ASP A 447 23.20 3.73 -23.92
N PRO A 448 21.94 4.17 -24.06
CA PRO A 448 20.80 3.26 -24.00
C PRO A 448 20.85 2.11 -25.02
N GLN A 449 21.49 2.33 -26.17
CA GLN A 449 21.57 1.30 -27.22
C GLN A 449 22.55 0.16 -26.88
N SER A 450 23.55 0.41 -26.02
CA SER A 450 24.43 -0.64 -25.53
C SER A 450 23.69 -1.56 -24.56
N TRP A 451 22.79 -1.01 -23.72
CA TRP A 451 22.07 -1.75 -22.68
C TRP A 451 21.15 -2.82 -23.26
N LEU A 452 20.53 -2.56 -24.42
CA LEU A 452 19.71 -3.53 -25.15
C LEU A 452 20.46 -4.81 -25.53
N LYS A 453 21.79 -4.77 -25.56
CA LYS A 453 22.67 -5.92 -25.88
C LYS A 453 23.34 -6.53 -24.65
N SER A 454 23.05 -6.00 -23.46
CA SER A 454 23.60 -6.48 -22.19
C SER A 454 22.80 -7.68 -21.66
N SER A 455 23.28 -8.30 -20.59
CA SER A 455 22.50 -9.32 -19.87
C SER A 455 21.40 -8.75 -18.96
N PHE A 456 21.30 -7.43 -18.83
CA PHE A 456 20.20 -6.74 -18.14
C PHE A 456 19.56 -5.66 -19.03
N PRO A 457 18.91 -6.07 -20.13
CA PRO A 457 18.37 -5.11 -21.08
C PRO A 457 17.20 -4.29 -20.51
N ALA A 458 16.53 -4.77 -19.46
CA ALA A 458 15.48 -4.05 -18.74
C ALA A 458 15.92 -2.67 -18.24
N ARG A 459 17.23 -2.43 -18.03
CA ARG A 459 17.79 -1.09 -17.79
C ARG A 459 17.32 -0.04 -18.81
N TYR A 460 17.15 -0.43 -20.08
CA TYR A 460 16.61 0.45 -21.12
C TYR A 460 15.21 0.98 -20.78
N ILE A 461 14.35 0.14 -20.21
CA ILE A 461 13.01 0.53 -19.78
C ILE A 461 13.13 1.57 -18.66
N TYR A 462 13.95 1.28 -17.64
CA TYR A 462 13.96 2.01 -16.38
C TYR A 462 14.82 3.29 -16.38
N GLU A 463 15.91 3.35 -17.14
CA GLU A 463 16.82 4.50 -17.16
C GLU A 463 16.70 5.35 -18.44
N TYR A 464 15.98 4.88 -19.46
CA TYR A 464 15.78 5.64 -20.70
C TYR A 464 14.31 5.81 -21.09
N LEU A 465 13.58 4.71 -21.34
CA LEU A 465 12.24 4.78 -21.93
C LEU A 465 11.23 5.46 -20.99
N LEU A 466 11.04 4.93 -19.78
CA LEU A 466 10.10 5.47 -18.80
C LEU A 466 10.42 6.92 -18.38
N PRO A 467 11.65 7.29 -17.99
CA PRO A 467 11.94 8.68 -17.61
C PRO A 467 11.70 9.67 -18.76
N LYS A 468 12.00 9.25 -20.00
CA LYS A 468 11.70 10.04 -21.19
C LYS A 468 10.19 10.27 -21.32
N ILE A 469 9.39 9.21 -21.22
CA ILE A 469 7.93 9.29 -21.35
C ILE A 469 7.33 10.14 -20.22
N VAL A 470 7.77 9.95 -18.96
CA VAL A 470 7.32 10.77 -17.82
C VAL A 470 7.57 12.25 -18.11
N LYS A 471 8.78 12.62 -18.55
CA LYS A 471 9.12 14.01 -18.88
C LYS A 471 8.25 14.59 -20.02
N GLU A 472 7.84 13.76 -20.97
CA GLU A 472 7.00 14.19 -22.11
C GLU A 472 5.52 14.35 -21.72
N GLU A 473 4.99 13.49 -20.86
CA GLU A 473 3.56 13.45 -20.50
C GLU A 473 3.20 14.25 -19.24
N ASP A 474 4.15 14.37 -18.30
CA ASP A 474 4.06 15.10 -17.04
C ASP A 474 5.45 15.60 -16.59
N PRO A 475 5.92 16.76 -17.11
CA PRO A 475 7.27 17.25 -16.86
C PRO A 475 7.55 17.65 -15.40
N SER A 476 6.52 17.81 -14.57
CA SER A 476 6.64 18.17 -13.15
C SER A 476 6.84 16.97 -12.24
N MET A 477 6.65 15.77 -12.77
CA MET A 477 6.61 14.55 -11.99
C MET A 477 8.00 14.03 -11.65
N ILE A 478 8.17 13.56 -10.41
CA ILE A 478 9.41 12.94 -9.95
C ILE A 478 9.48 11.51 -10.50
N TYR A 479 10.65 11.11 -11.02
CA TYR A 479 10.90 9.76 -11.50
C TYR A 479 12.08 9.12 -10.76
N HIS A 480 11.90 7.86 -10.38
CA HIS A 480 12.89 7.02 -9.72
C HIS A 480 13.09 5.72 -10.53
N PRO A 481 14.33 5.27 -10.83
CA PRO A 481 14.51 4.11 -11.72
C PRO A 481 13.92 2.79 -11.21
N SER A 482 13.93 2.55 -9.90
CA SER A 482 13.50 1.28 -9.28
C SER A 482 13.33 1.47 -7.78
N SER A 483 12.42 0.73 -7.14
CA SER A 483 12.36 0.63 -5.67
C SER A 483 12.87 -0.77 -5.27
N PRO A 484 14.03 -0.93 -4.61
CA PRO A 484 14.97 0.10 -4.18
C PRO A 484 16.00 0.49 -5.26
N TRP A 485 16.53 1.72 -5.20
CA TRP A 485 17.64 2.16 -6.06
C TRP A 485 18.37 3.42 -5.53
N GLY A 486 19.69 3.51 -5.75
CA GLY A 486 20.45 4.71 -5.39
C GLY A 486 21.79 4.87 -6.11
N ASP A 487 21.87 5.80 -7.08
CA ASP A 487 23.10 6.19 -7.81
C ASP A 487 23.93 4.99 -8.32
N GLY A 488 23.25 3.92 -8.74
CA GLY A 488 23.87 2.69 -9.21
C GLY A 488 24.71 1.93 -8.18
N LYS A 489 24.59 2.28 -6.90
CA LYS A 489 25.13 1.50 -5.79
C LYS A 489 24.29 0.24 -5.53
N PRO A 490 24.82 -0.71 -4.73
CA PRO A 490 24.03 -1.85 -4.30
C PRO A 490 22.70 -1.41 -3.67
N THR A 491 21.62 -2.11 -3.95
CA THR A 491 20.25 -1.87 -3.43
C THR A 491 20.12 -1.92 -1.91
N THR A 492 21.17 -2.37 -1.23
CA THR A 492 21.28 -2.44 0.23
C THR A 492 22.16 -1.34 0.84
N ASP A 493 22.73 -0.44 0.02
CA ASP A 493 23.52 0.69 0.49
C ASP A 493 22.59 1.67 1.24
N ASN A 494 22.86 1.86 2.53
CA ASN A 494 22.02 2.66 3.41
C ASN A 494 22.30 4.18 3.33
N THR A 495 23.23 4.61 2.48
CA THR A 495 23.68 6.00 2.36
C THR A 495 23.03 6.76 1.22
N VAL A 496 22.27 6.11 0.34
CA VAL A 496 21.66 6.75 -0.84
C VAL A 496 20.36 6.05 -1.24
N GLY A 497 19.38 6.82 -1.71
CA GLY A 497 18.14 6.26 -2.26
C GLY A 497 17.26 5.64 -1.18
N ASP A 498 16.35 4.78 -1.62
CA ASP A 498 15.51 3.96 -0.75
C ASP A 498 16.07 2.53 -0.62
N ILE A 499 15.65 1.83 0.44
CA ILE A 499 16.01 0.43 0.70
C ILE A 499 14.79 -0.42 1.03
N HIS A 500 14.85 -1.69 0.66
CA HIS A 500 13.93 -2.73 1.15
C HIS A 500 14.61 -3.49 2.28
N GLN A 501 14.23 -3.21 3.52
CA GLN A 501 14.86 -3.76 4.73
C GLN A 501 14.30 -5.14 5.08
N TRP A 502 14.56 -6.09 4.19
CA TRP A 502 14.10 -7.47 4.33
C TRP A 502 14.99 -8.33 5.23
N ASN A 503 16.01 -7.79 5.90
CA ASN A 503 16.72 -8.58 6.92
C ASN A 503 15.84 -8.91 8.12
N ILE A 504 14.79 -8.13 8.38
CA ILE A 504 13.66 -8.58 9.18
C ILE A 504 12.82 -9.50 8.29
N TRP A 505 12.45 -10.66 8.81
CA TRP A 505 11.70 -11.72 8.11
C TRP A 505 12.47 -12.47 7.01
N HIS A 506 12.93 -11.83 5.91
CA HIS A 506 13.38 -12.58 4.74
C HIS A 506 14.86 -12.96 4.68
N GLY A 507 15.74 -11.99 4.88
CA GLY A 507 17.19 -12.08 4.73
C GLY A 507 17.83 -12.79 5.91
N ASN A 508 18.61 -12.04 6.70
CA ASN A 508 19.32 -12.60 7.85
C ASN A 508 18.41 -13.00 9.03
N MET A 509 17.11 -12.71 8.95
CA MET A 509 16.16 -12.86 10.05
C MET A 509 16.63 -12.13 11.32
N ASN A 510 17.14 -10.90 11.15
CA ASN A 510 17.50 -10.04 12.26
C ASN A 510 16.32 -9.85 13.21
N ARG A 511 16.66 -9.62 14.48
CA ARG A 511 15.69 -9.41 15.54
C ARG A 511 15.09 -8.02 15.38
N TYR A 512 13.78 -7.88 15.60
CA TYR A 512 13.12 -6.58 15.47
C TYR A 512 13.63 -5.56 16.50
N GLN A 513 14.26 -6.01 17.59
CA GLN A 513 14.89 -5.16 18.60
C GLN A 513 16.16 -4.45 18.10
N GLU A 514 16.74 -4.87 16.96
CA GLU A 514 17.98 -4.34 16.37
C GLU A 514 17.69 -3.31 15.24
N THR A 515 16.48 -2.74 15.22
CA THR A 515 16.02 -1.83 14.14
C THR A 515 16.88 -0.59 13.95
N ASP A 516 17.57 -0.13 14.99
CA ASP A 516 18.54 0.97 14.95
C ASP A 516 19.74 0.69 14.04
N GLN A 517 20.09 -0.58 13.85
CA GLN A 517 21.17 -1.04 12.97
C GLN A 517 20.71 -1.25 11.53
N LEU A 518 19.40 -1.21 11.27
CA LEU A 518 18.77 -1.62 10.02
C LEU A 518 18.20 -0.45 9.20
N SER A 519 18.59 0.78 9.53
CA SER A 519 18.07 1.98 8.85
C SER A 519 18.69 2.25 7.47
N GLY A 520 18.10 3.19 6.75
CA GLY A 520 18.56 3.75 5.48
C GLY A 520 18.02 5.16 5.26
N ARG A 521 18.30 5.76 4.09
CA ARG A 521 17.83 7.13 3.80
C ARG A 521 16.32 7.20 3.63
N PHE A 522 15.71 6.11 3.15
CA PHE A 522 14.27 5.88 3.14
C PHE A 522 14.01 4.37 3.15
N ILE A 523 13.14 3.85 4.01
CA ILE A 523 12.77 2.43 4.00
C ILE A 523 11.45 2.29 3.22
N SER A 524 11.52 1.89 1.96
CA SER A 524 10.35 1.76 1.07
C SER A 524 9.65 0.39 1.19
N GLU A 525 10.31 -0.60 1.79
CA GLU A 525 9.69 -1.86 2.25
C GLU A 525 10.37 -2.42 3.49
N PHE A 526 9.58 -2.99 4.39
CA PHE A 526 9.98 -3.95 5.43
C PHE A 526 8.70 -4.60 5.98
N GLY A 527 8.79 -5.76 6.65
CA GLY A 527 7.57 -6.37 7.18
C GLY A 527 7.80 -7.48 8.21
N MET A 528 6.73 -7.77 8.96
CA MET A 528 6.59 -8.97 9.78
C MET A 528 5.23 -9.60 9.47
N GLU A 529 5.20 -10.90 9.26
CA GLU A 529 3.97 -11.61 8.95
C GLU A 529 3.14 -11.86 10.21
N ALA A 530 1.81 -11.94 10.09
CA ALA A 530 0.93 -12.38 11.16
C ALA A 530 -0.33 -13.06 10.64
N TYR A 531 -0.96 -13.87 11.50
CA TYR A 531 -2.29 -14.42 11.22
C TYR A 531 -3.34 -13.29 11.14
N PRO A 532 -4.36 -13.43 10.27
CA PRO A 532 -5.49 -12.51 10.26
C PRO A 532 -6.38 -12.72 11.49
N HIS A 533 -7.44 -11.94 11.61
CA HIS A 533 -8.37 -12.09 12.73
C HIS A 533 -9.07 -13.45 12.74
N LEU A 534 -9.48 -13.91 13.93
CA LEU A 534 -10.10 -15.21 14.09
C LEU A 534 -11.38 -15.38 13.27
N GLU A 535 -12.17 -14.31 13.14
CA GLU A 535 -13.35 -14.30 12.27
C GLU A 535 -12.97 -14.61 10.81
N THR A 536 -11.92 -13.96 10.31
CA THR A 536 -11.40 -14.14 8.95
C THR A 536 -10.98 -15.60 8.71
N ILE A 537 -10.22 -16.20 9.64
CA ILE A 537 -9.79 -17.60 9.57
C ILE A 537 -11.01 -18.54 9.57
N ARG A 538 -11.92 -18.38 10.53
CA ARG A 538 -13.09 -19.26 10.71
C ARG A 538 -14.07 -19.19 9.55
N ASN A 539 -14.14 -18.06 8.84
CA ASN A 539 -15.00 -17.89 7.67
C ASN A 539 -14.50 -18.67 6.45
N VAL A 540 -13.18 -18.80 6.30
CA VAL A 540 -12.55 -19.39 5.11
C VAL A 540 -12.06 -20.81 5.32
N ILE A 541 -11.68 -21.20 6.54
CA ILE A 541 -11.33 -22.59 6.89
C ILE A 541 -12.53 -23.18 7.64
N ARG A 542 -13.40 -23.88 6.91
CA ARG A 542 -14.69 -24.36 7.43
C ARG A 542 -14.61 -25.71 8.13
N ASP A 543 -13.51 -26.44 7.95
CA ASP A 543 -13.25 -27.69 8.67
C ASP A 543 -12.67 -27.37 10.07
N PRO A 544 -13.40 -27.62 11.17
CA PRO A 544 -12.94 -27.33 12.52
C PRO A 544 -11.65 -28.08 12.89
N GLU A 545 -11.41 -29.27 12.32
CA GLU A 545 -10.20 -30.05 12.59
C GLU A 545 -8.94 -29.39 11.99
N GLN A 546 -9.11 -28.47 11.04
CA GLN A 546 -8.02 -27.72 10.41
C GLN A 546 -7.82 -26.33 11.03
N GLN A 547 -8.64 -25.92 12.00
CA GLN A 547 -8.54 -24.62 12.67
C GLN A 547 -7.50 -24.63 13.82
N HIS A 548 -6.27 -25.02 13.50
CA HIS A 548 -5.13 -24.94 14.42
C HIS A 548 -3.84 -24.58 13.69
N PRO A 549 -2.87 -23.92 14.34
CA PRO A 549 -1.56 -23.63 13.76
C PRO A 549 -0.87 -24.89 13.21
N GLY A 550 -0.25 -24.78 12.04
CA GLY A 550 0.44 -25.89 11.36
C GLY A 550 -0.47 -26.95 10.75
N SER A 551 -1.78 -26.68 10.61
CA SER A 551 -2.66 -27.54 9.83
C SER A 551 -2.41 -27.33 8.33
N MET A 552 -2.78 -28.33 7.52
CA MET A 552 -2.61 -28.24 6.07
C MET A 552 -3.36 -27.06 5.45
N MET A 553 -4.56 -26.72 5.95
CA MET A 553 -5.32 -25.58 5.40
C MET A 553 -4.76 -24.22 5.85
N MET A 554 -4.19 -24.15 7.05
CA MET A 554 -3.52 -22.93 7.54
C MET A 554 -2.24 -22.67 6.73
N ASP A 555 -1.40 -23.70 6.58
CA ASP A 555 -0.13 -23.60 5.85
C ASP A 555 -0.35 -23.43 4.34
N PHE A 556 -1.39 -24.06 3.76
CA PHE A 556 -1.74 -23.85 2.35
C PHE A 556 -2.09 -22.39 2.04
N ARG A 557 -2.72 -21.71 3.00
CA ARG A 557 -3.16 -20.32 2.84
C ARG A 557 -1.99 -19.35 2.99
N ASN A 558 -1.02 -19.66 3.84
CA ASN A 558 0.20 -18.87 3.94
C ASN A 558 1.08 -19.12 2.70
N LYS A 559 1.26 -18.08 1.88
CA LYS A 559 2.03 -18.17 0.63
C LYS A 559 3.49 -17.77 0.80
N ALA A 560 3.89 -17.32 1.99
CA ALA A 560 5.24 -16.87 2.22
C ALA A 560 6.21 -18.06 2.22
N ILE A 561 7.34 -17.87 1.54
CA ILE A 561 8.39 -18.88 1.46
C ILE A 561 8.96 -19.12 2.87
N ASP A 562 9.00 -20.39 3.29
CA ASP A 562 9.59 -20.82 4.59
C ASP A 562 8.88 -20.21 5.80
N HIS A 563 7.58 -19.88 5.66
CA HIS A 563 6.78 -19.23 6.69
C HIS A 563 6.70 -20.04 8.00
N GLU A 564 6.68 -21.37 7.91
CA GLU A 564 6.55 -22.25 9.08
C GLU A 564 7.72 -22.04 10.03
N ARG A 565 8.94 -22.01 9.46
CA ARG A 565 10.19 -21.80 10.19
C ARG A 565 10.34 -20.35 10.66
N ARG A 566 9.98 -19.39 9.80
CA ARG A 566 10.23 -17.97 10.06
C ARG A 566 9.33 -17.42 11.15
N MET A 567 8.02 -17.65 11.04
CA MET A 567 7.03 -17.19 12.00
C MET A 567 7.33 -17.73 13.40
N ILE A 568 7.54 -19.05 13.52
CA ILE A 568 7.75 -19.66 14.84
C ILE A 568 9.05 -19.20 15.49
N THR A 569 10.09 -18.88 14.71
CA THR A 569 11.35 -18.36 15.25
C THR A 569 11.11 -17.05 15.99
N TYR A 570 10.47 -16.07 15.34
CA TYR A 570 10.16 -14.79 15.98
C TYR A 570 9.23 -14.95 17.19
N VAL A 571 8.23 -15.83 17.10
CA VAL A 571 7.30 -16.10 18.22
C VAL A 571 8.03 -16.76 19.40
N ALA A 572 8.82 -17.80 19.19
CA ALA A 572 9.49 -18.57 20.24
C ALA A 572 10.70 -17.85 20.85
N GLU A 573 11.35 -16.97 20.08
CA GLU A 573 12.40 -16.10 20.61
C GLU A 573 11.83 -15.15 21.68
N ASN A 574 10.60 -14.67 21.50
CA ASN A 574 10.04 -13.58 22.30
C ASN A 574 8.98 -14.01 23.32
N PHE A 575 8.23 -15.08 23.07
CA PHE A 575 7.07 -15.47 23.89
C PHE A 575 7.11 -16.93 24.36
N LYS A 576 6.32 -17.22 25.41
CA LYS A 576 5.96 -18.60 25.76
C LYS A 576 4.88 -19.06 24.79
N VAL A 577 5.22 -19.98 23.89
CA VAL A 577 4.33 -20.41 22.81
C VAL A 577 3.12 -21.19 23.33
N LYS A 578 1.93 -20.84 22.83
CA LYS A 578 0.69 -21.60 22.98
C LYS A 578 0.15 -21.91 21.59
N TYR A 579 -0.24 -23.17 21.36
CA TYR A 579 -0.58 -23.67 20.03
C TYR A 579 -2.08 -23.78 19.76
N ASP A 580 -2.97 -23.34 20.64
CA ASP A 580 -4.37 -23.15 20.26
C ASP A 580 -4.52 -21.96 19.32
N LEU A 581 -5.48 -22.02 18.38
CA LEU A 581 -5.64 -21.00 17.35
C LEU A 581 -5.79 -19.57 17.91
N PRO A 582 -6.65 -19.29 18.91
CA PRO A 582 -6.75 -17.95 19.49
C PRO A 582 -5.44 -17.44 20.08
N SER A 583 -4.77 -18.24 20.90
CA SER A 583 -3.53 -17.80 21.55
C SER A 583 -2.39 -17.62 20.55
N TYR A 584 -2.24 -18.55 19.59
CA TYR A 584 -1.19 -18.42 18.58
C TYR A 584 -1.43 -17.23 17.65
N THR A 585 -2.68 -16.99 17.23
CA THR A 585 -3.05 -15.79 16.46
C THR A 585 -2.63 -14.52 17.19
N HIS A 586 -2.98 -14.41 18.47
CA HIS A 586 -2.56 -13.27 19.31
C HIS A 586 -1.04 -13.11 19.37
N LEU A 587 -0.28 -14.19 19.58
CA LEU A 587 1.19 -14.13 19.62
C LEU A 587 1.79 -13.64 18.29
N THR A 588 1.27 -14.10 17.14
CA THR A 588 1.74 -13.64 15.83
C THR A 588 1.38 -12.17 15.58
N GLN A 589 0.17 -11.74 15.95
CA GLN A 589 -0.23 -10.35 15.81
C GLN A 589 0.56 -9.41 16.73
N VAL A 590 0.90 -9.85 17.95
CA VAL A 590 1.73 -9.06 18.86
C VAL A 590 3.18 -9.02 18.38
N VAL A 591 3.75 -10.09 17.82
CA VAL A 591 5.11 -10.01 17.26
C VAL A 591 5.18 -9.04 16.07
N GLN A 592 4.15 -9.02 15.23
CA GLN A 592 4.02 -8.03 14.16
C GLN A 592 3.89 -6.61 14.73
N ALA A 593 3.03 -6.40 15.73
CA ALA A 593 2.85 -5.10 16.37
C ALA A 593 4.12 -4.58 17.07
N GLU A 594 4.85 -5.44 17.78
CA GLU A 594 6.15 -5.09 18.37
C GLU A 594 7.15 -4.71 17.27
N THR A 595 7.17 -5.44 16.16
CA THR A 595 8.07 -5.11 15.04
C THR A 595 7.75 -3.73 14.46
N MET A 596 6.47 -3.42 14.21
CA MET A 596 6.06 -2.10 13.75
C MET A 596 6.38 -1.01 14.77
N HIS A 597 6.13 -1.27 16.05
CA HIS A 597 6.44 -0.35 17.13
C HIS A 597 7.93 0.00 17.17
N PHE A 598 8.82 -0.98 17.12
CA PHE A 598 10.27 -0.76 17.10
C PHE A 598 10.73 -0.03 15.82
N ALA A 599 10.28 -0.49 14.64
CA ALA A 599 10.70 0.05 13.36
C ALA A 599 10.27 1.51 13.15
N TYR A 600 8.97 1.80 13.24
CA TYR A 600 8.45 3.16 13.00
C TYR A 600 8.98 4.15 14.04
N LYS A 601 9.03 3.75 15.31
CA LYS A 601 9.52 4.63 16.38
C LYS A 601 11.00 4.97 16.19
N THR A 602 11.82 3.97 15.85
CA THR A 602 13.27 4.14 15.68
C THR A 602 13.60 4.94 14.42
N TRP A 603 13.04 4.57 13.27
CA TRP A 603 13.34 5.29 12.03
C TRP A 603 12.70 6.68 11.98
N ARG A 604 11.57 6.90 12.68
CA ARG A 604 11.06 8.27 12.89
C ARG A 604 11.93 9.09 13.81
N ARG A 605 12.58 8.51 14.84
CA ARG A 605 13.62 9.21 15.64
C ARG A 605 14.70 9.76 14.70
N GLU A 606 15.10 8.96 13.72
CA GLU A 606 16.13 9.29 12.73
C GLU A 606 15.69 10.31 11.66
N TRP A 607 14.41 10.74 11.65
CA TRP A 607 14.00 11.96 10.93
C TRP A 607 14.83 13.16 11.37
N GLY A 608 15.28 13.16 12.63
CA GLY A 608 16.24 14.12 13.15
C GLY A 608 15.72 15.55 13.07
N LYS A 609 16.57 16.46 12.60
CA LYS A 609 16.27 17.89 12.50
C LYS A 609 16.56 18.39 11.08
N PRO A 610 16.04 19.55 10.66
CA PRO A 610 16.40 20.16 9.39
C PRO A 610 17.92 20.20 9.17
N GLY A 611 18.38 19.76 7.99
CA GLY A 611 19.80 19.64 7.63
C GLY A 611 20.54 18.42 8.19
N ALA A 612 19.91 17.58 9.01
CA ALA A 612 20.48 16.35 9.57
C ALA A 612 19.42 15.24 9.64
N ARG A 613 18.76 14.97 8.51
CA ARG A 613 17.68 13.98 8.38
C ARG A 613 18.26 12.66 7.88
N LYS A 614 18.46 11.69 8.78
CA LYS A 614 19.07 10.40 8.43
C LYS A 614 18.08 9.53 7.65
N CYS A 615 16.84 9.41 8.11
CA CYS A 615 15.78 8.61 7.51
C CYS A 615 14.55 9.47 7.16
N GLY A 616 14.16 9.51 5.89
CA GLY A 616 13.06 10.34 5.38
C GLY A 616 11.68 9.69 5.35
N GLY A 617 11.60 8.38 5.55
CA GLY A 617 10.34 7.66 5.52
C GLY A 617 10.48 6.17 5.77
N VAL A 618 9.35 5.56 6.09
CA VAL A 618 9.18 4.13 6.35
C VAL A 618 7.82 3.67 5.83
N LEU A 619 7.82 2.69 4.93
CA LEU A 619 6.61 2.08 4.38
C LEU A 619 6.59 0.59 4.71
N VAL A 620 5.61 0.15 5.50
CA VAL A 620 5.45 -1.29 5.80
C VAL A 620 4.95 -2.02 4.55
N TRP A 621 5.58 -3.14 4.23
CA TRP A 621 5.00 -4.20 3.45
C TRP A 621 4.16 -5.06 4.40
N GLN A 622 2.83 -4.97 4.41
CA GLN A 622 1.96 -4.19 3.50
C GLN A 622 0.71 -3.65 4.23
N LEU A 623 -0.10 -2.82 3.58
CA LEU A 623 -1.35 -2.30 4.15
C LEU A 623 -2.43 -3.38 4.22
N ASN A 624 -2.68 -4.02 3.08
CA ASN A 624 -3.92 -4.74 2.76
C ASN A 624 -3.67 -6.13 2.17
N ASP A 625 -4.73 -6.92 1.97
CA ASP A 625 -4.70 -8.25 1.35
C ASP A 625 -5.61 -8.34 0.11
N CYS A 626 -5.24 -9.17 -0.87
CA CYS A 626 -6.08 -9.46 -2.05
C CYS A 626 -7.06 -10.62 -1.84
N TRP A 627 -6.96 -11.32 -0.72
CA TRP A 627 -7.81 -12.44 -0.32
C TRP A 627 -7.62 -12.77 1.18
N PRO A 628 -8.54 -13.53 1.79
CA PRO A 628 -8.52 -14.25 3.07
C PRO A 628 -7.29 -14.56 3.96
N THR A 629 -6.11 -13.94 3.93
CA THR A 629 -4.84 -14.68 4.19
C THR A 629 -4.03 -14.38 5.46
N MET A 630 -3.01 -15.20 5.70
CA MET A 630 -1.82 -14.83 6.49
C MET A 630 -0.85 -14.11 5.56
N SER A 631 -0.38 -12.94 6.00
CA SER A 631 0.52 -12.07 5.25
C SER A 631 1.10 -11.00 6.18
N TRP A 632 1.93 -10.13 5.62
CA TRP A 632 2.45 -8.95 6.29
C TRP A 632 1.44 -7.78 6.38
N ALA A 633 0.20 -7.96 5.91
CA ALA A 633 -0.81 -6.92 5.97
C ALA A 633 -1.07 -6.48 7.41
N VAL A 634 -1.15 -5.17 7.66
CA VAL A 634 -1.50 -4.59 8.98
C VAL A 634 -3.02 -4.41 9.15
N VAL A 635 -3.78 -4.57 8.09
CA VAL A 635 -5.25 -4.64 8.07
C VAL A 635 -5.63 -5.85 7.21
N ASP A 636 -6.52 -6.71 7.69
CA ASP A 636 -6.91 -7.89 6.93
C ASP A 636 -7.83 -7.57 5.74
N TYR A 637 -8.06 -8.57 4.88
CA TYR A 637 -8.89 -8.45 3.67
C TYR A 637 -10.27 -7.79 3.88
N TYR A 638 -10.86 -7.93 5.07
CA TYR A 638 -12.19 -7.41 5.39
C TYR A 638 -12.17 -6.02 6.04
N LEU A 639 -11.08 -5.25 5.91
CA LEU A 639 -10.90 -3.92 6.51
C LEU A 639 -10.82 -3.94 8.05
N VAL A 640 -10.44 -5.07 8.65
CA VAL A 640 -10.30 -5.17 10.11
C VAL A 640 -8.85 -4.95 10.52
N LYS A 641 -8.62 -3.93 11.35
CA LYS A 641 -7.28 -3.48 11.78
C LYS A 641 -6.61 -4.55 12.63
N LYS A 642 -5.39 -4.98 12.30
CA LYS A 642 -4.57 -5.80 13.21
C LYS A 642 -3.92 -4.91 14.27
N PRO A 643 -3.48 -5.44 15.42
CA PRO A 643 -2.72 -4.68 16.43
C PRO A 643 -1.53 -3.88 15.84
N ALA A 644 -0.91 -4.38 14.78
CA ALA A 644 0.16 -3.68 14.07
C ALA A 644 -0.25 -2.33 13.47
N PHE A 645 -1.50 -2.18 13.00
CA PHE A 645 -2.02 -0.91 12.52
C PHE A 645 -2.01 0.16 13.63
N TYR A 646 -2.46 -0.20 14.83
CA TYR A 646 -2.48 0.70 15.98
C TYR A 646 -1.06 1.04 16.47
N ALA A 647 -0.11 0.10 16.38
CA ALA A 647 1.29 0.37 16.68
C ALA A 647 1.87 1.45 15.75
N ILE A 648 1.57 1.37 14.44
CA ILE A 648 1.93 2.40 13.45
C ILE A 648 1.26 3.72 13.78
N ALA A 649 -0.06 3.71 14.02
CA ALA A 649 -0.85 4.90 14.32
C ALA A 649 -0.29 5.67 15.52
N ASN A 650 0.09 4.95 16.58
CA ASN A 650 0.70 5.53 17.77
C ASN A 650 2.11 6.08 17.50
N ALA A 651 2.95 5.35 16.76
CA ALA A 651 4.29 5.80 16.41
C ALA A 651 4.30 7.01 15.46
N LEU A 652 3.23 7.21 14.68
CA LEU A 652 3.07 8.30 13.71
C LEU A 652 2.18 9.46 14.19
N LYS A 653 1.71 9.45 15.45
CA LYS A 653 0.95 10.60 16.02
C LYS A 653 1.65 11.93 15.74
N PRO A 654 0.91 13.04 15.52
CA PRO A 654 1.52 14.34 15.23
C PRO A 654 2.53 14.79 16.27
N LEU A 655 2.32 14.38 17.53
CA LEU A 655 3.27 14.47 18.61
C LEU A 655 3.36 13.11 19.31
N ALA A 656 4.53 12.47 19.25
CA ALA A 656 4.78 11.17 19.83
C ALA A 656 5.97 11.21 20.78
N VAL A 657 5.93 10.41 21.84
CA VAL A 657 7.08 10.15 22.71
C VAL A 657 7.66 8.79 22.37
N GLY A 658 8.99 8.69 22.36
CA GLY A 658 9.69 7.43 22.24
C GLY A 658 10.57 7.18 23.45
N VAL A 659 10.53 5.96 23.96
CA VAL A 659 11.44 5.47 25.00
C VAL A 659 12.04 4.13 24.59
N SER A 660 13.34 3.97 24.79
CA SER A 660 14.04 2.71 24.52
C SER A 660 15.05 2.41 25.61
N ARG A 661 15.44 1.13 25.70
CA ARG A 661 16.53 0.65 26.55
C ARG A 661 17.50 -0.15 25.70
N PRO A 662 18.78 -0.29 26.10
CA PRO A 662 19.71 -1.14 25.39
C PRO A 662 19.17 -2.57 25.24
N TYR A 663 19.20 -3.08 24.02
CA TYR A 663 18.95 -4.48 23.75
C TYR A 663 20.20 -5.32 24.07
N HIS A 664 20.00 -6.42 24.78
CA HIS A 664 21.05 -7.38 25.10
C HIS A 664 20.71 -8.71 24.42
N GLU A 665 21.52 -9.14 23.47
CA GLU A 665 21.39 -10.48 22.90
C GLU A 665 21.58 -11.51 24.03
N TRP A 666 20.62 -12.43 24.17
CA TRP A 666 20.65 -13.39 25.28
C TRP A 666 21.64 -14.52 25.08
N THR A 667 21.97 -14.85 23.83
CA THR A 667 22.83 -16.00 23.49
C THR A 667 23.96 -15.63 22.50
N PRO A 668 24.79 -14.61 22.77
CA PRO A 668 25.92 -14.26 21.90
C PRO A 668 27.06 -15.30 21.95
N GLY A 669 26.98 -16.23 22.91
CA GLY A 669 27.84 -17.41 23.05
C GLY A 669 27.50 -18.20 24.32
N HIS A 670 27.41 -17.51 25.46
CA HIS A 670 26.85 -18.04 26.71
C HIS A 670 25.79 -17.07 27.24
N ALA A 671 24.73 -17.60 27.86
CA ALA A 671 23.65 -16.76 28.38
C ALA A 671 24.04 -16.05 29.67
N ASP A 672 23.84 -14.74 29.73
CA ASP A 672 24.01 -13.92 30.93
C ASP A 672 22.71 -13.17 31.30
N PRO A 673 21.94 -13.67 32.27
CA PRO A 673 20.71 -13.02 32.71
C PRO A 673 20.92 -11.74 33.51
N THR A 674 22.15 -11.44 33.91
CA THR A 674 22.49 -10.34 34.81
C THR A 674 22.82 -9.05 34.07
N ALA A 675 23.30 -9.14 32.83
CA ALA A 675 23.63 -7.98 32.00
C ALA A 675 22.43 -7.02 31.82
N PRO A 676 21.26 -7.46 31.29
CA PRO A 676 20.11 -6.58 31.14
C PRO A 676 19.50 -6.14 32.49
N ALA A 677 19.71 -6.90 33.56
CA ALA A 677 19.23 -6.56 34.90
C ALA A 677 20.05 -5.43 35.56
N ARG A 678 21.33 -5.28 35.17
CA ARG A 678 22.25 -4.25 35.67
C ARG A 678 22.28 -3.01 34.79
N ASP A 679 21.97 -3.13 33.51
CA ASP A 679 21.91 -2.00 32.59
C ASP A 679 20.58 -1.26 32.74
N THR A 680 20.60 -0.14 33.45
CA THR A 680 19.44 0.72 33.68
C THR A 680 19.36 1.90 32.71
N ARG A 681 20.19 1.91 31.65
CA ARG A 681 20.17 2.97 30.66
C ARG A 681 18.85 2.99 29.89
N PHE A 682 18.39 4.18 29.59
CA PHE A 682 17.30 4.39 28.64
C PHE A 682 17.47 5.73 27.92
N ASP A 683 16.87 5.79 26.73
CA ASP A 683 16.74 7.00 25.93
C ASP A 683 15.28 7.47 25.94
N LEU A 684 15.09 8.78 25.82
CA LEU A 684 13.80 9.44 25.73
C LEU A 684 13.86 10.56 24.70
N TRP A 685 12.93 10.55 23.75
CA TRP A 685 12.82 11.58 22.71
C TRP A 685 11.37 11.90 22.38
N ILE A 686 11.18 13.03 21.70
CA ILE A 686 9.89 13.49 21.20
C ILE A 686 9.99 13.62 19.69
N ALA A 687 9.10 12.97 18.95
CA ALA A 687 8.96 13.14 17.51
C ALA A 687 7.72 14.01 17.23
N SER A 688 7.89 15.10 16.49
CA SER A 688 6.83 16.03 16.13
C SER A 688 6.75 16.19 14.61
N SER A 689 5.56 16.09 14.03
CA SER A 689 5.27 16.56 12.66
C SER A 689 4.57 17.93 12.64
N ARG A 690 4.25 18.49 13.81
CA ARG A 690 3.68 19.84 13.89
C ARG A 690 4.71 20.87 13.39
N VAL A 691 4.25 21.85 12.63
CA VAL A 691 5.11 22.89 12.03
C VAL A 691 5.48 24.02 13.01
N GLU A 692 4.82 24.06 14.17
CA GLU A 692 5.11 24.99 15.25
C GLU A 692 5.70 24.27 16.47
N PRO A 693 6.56 24.92 17.27
CA PRO A 693 7.06 24.37 18.52
C PRO A 693 5.93 24.20 19.54
N VAL A 694 6.02 23.15 20.36
CA VAL A 694 5.00 22.84 21.38
C VAL A 694 5.65 22.61 22.73
N SER A 695 5.10 23.24 23.77
CA SER A 695 5.51 22.99 25.15
C SER A 695 4.69 21.85 25.74
N ILE A 696 5.37 20.84 26.27
CA ILE A 696 4.76 19.64 26.85
C ILE A 696 5.35 19.32 28.22
N GLU A 697 4.56 18.66 29.06
CA GLU A 697 5.04 18.06 30.29
C GLU A 697 5.45 16.61 30.04
N VAL A 698 6.62 16.22 30.53
CA VAL A 698 7.14 14.86 30.35
C VAL A 698 7.32 14.18 31.71
N THR A 699 6.72 13.00 31.86
CA THR A 699 6.87 12.16 33.04
C THR A 699 7.35 10.76 32.63
N VAL A 700 8.36 10.24 33.32
CA VAL A 700 8.84 8.87 33.16
C VAL A 700 8.67 8.10 34.47
N ARG A 701 8.02 6.94 34.41
CA ARG A 701 7.81 6.02 35.54
C ARG A 701 8.59 4.73 35.32
N PHE A 702 8.98 4.08 36.41
CA PHE A 702 9.69 2.80 36.40
C PHE A 702 8.90 1.80 37.22
N ILE A 703 8.17 0.91 36.55
CA ILE A 703 7.08 0.17 37.18
C ILE A 703 7.44 -1.32 37.26
N SER A 704 7.47 -1.85 38.48
CA SER A 704 7.68 -3.27 38.76
C SER A 704 6.68 -4.12 38.00
N ILE A 705 7.17 -5.05 37.19
CA ILE A 705 6.31 -6.00 36.48
C ILE A 705 5.67 -6.97 37.48
N ARG A 706 6.33 -7.28 38.60
CA ARG A 706 5.78 -8.20 39.62
C ARG A 706 4.72 -7.54 40.49
N THR A 707 4.95 -6.32 40.94
CA THR A 707 4.12 -5.68 41.99
C THR A 707 3.20 -4.60 41.47
N GLY A 708 3.49 -4.01 40.29
CA GLY A 708 2.79 -2.85 39.77
C GLY A 708 3.15 -1.52 40.44
N GLN A 709 4.08 -1.53 41.40
CA GLN A 709 4.55 -0.34 42.10
C GLN A 709 5.77 0.28 41.41
N ASP A 710 5.95 1.59 41.61
CA ASP A 710 7.14 2.27 41.11
C ASP A 710 8.39 1.75 41.86
N VAL A 711 9.40 1.25 41.12
CA VAL A 711 10.68 0.79 41.67
C VAL A 711 11.68 1.93 41.87
N HIS A 712 11.37 3.09 41.30
CA HIS A 712 12.13 4.32 41.42
C HIS A 712 11.14 5.51 41.35
N PRO A 713 11.35 6.60 42.12
CA PRO A 713 10.50 7.79 42.03
C PRO A 713 10.34 8.28 40.58
N PRO A 714 9.12 8.66 40.14
CA PRO A 714 8.89 9.18 38.80
C PRO A 714 9.77 10.39 38.49
N LEU A 715 10.35 10.41 37.30
CA LEU A 715 11.07 11.58 36.78
C LEU A 715 10.06 12.53 36.15
N LYS A 716 9.93 13.73 36.72
CA LYS A 716 9.13 14.82 36.16
C LYS A 716 10.09 15.84 35.58
N LEU A 717 10.15 15.93 34.25
CA LEU A 717 11.15 16.75 33.55
C LEU A 717 10.72 18.22 33.39
N GLY A 718 9.56 18.60 33.94
CA GLY A 718 8.98 19.93 33.76
C GLY A 718 8.51 20.14 32.32
N ALA A 719 8.50 21.41 31.89
CA ALA A 719 8.14 21.80 30.53
C ALA A 719 9.30 21.54 29.57
N VAL A 720 9.08 20.71 28.55
CA VAL A 720 9.99 20.43 27.44
C VAL A 720 9.39 21.03 26.18
N THR A 721 10.22 21.71 25.37
CA THR A 721 9.78 22.24 24.07
C THR A 721 10.11 21.26 22.96
N ALA A 722 9.08 20.59 22.44
CA ALA A 722 9.17 19.80 21.21
C ALA A 722 9.40 20.75 20.03
N GLN A 723 10.50 20.54 19.30
CA GLN A 723 10.84 21.33 18.13
C GLN A 723 9.90 21.02 16.95
N PRO A 724 9.63 22.01 16.07
CA PRO A 724 8.75 21.80 14.92
C PRO A 724 9.37 20.80 13.95
N ASN A 725 8.52 19.93 13.39
CA ASN A 725 8.83 18.97 12.33
C ASN A 725 10.20 18.27 12.46
N SER A 726 10.48 17.76 13.66
CA SER A 726 11.77 17.20 14.05
C SER A 726 11.66 16.27 15.25
N THR A 727 12.78 15.61 15.54
CA THR A 727 13.01 14.83 16.75
C THR A 727 13.77 15.67 17.77
N THR A 728 13.21 15.78 18.97
CA THR A 728 13.84 16.41 20.14
C THR A 728 14.34 15.33 21.09
N GLU A 729 15.66 15.19 21.20
CA GLU A 729 16.30 14.31 22.18
C GLU A 729 16.15 14.91 23.60
N VAL A 730 15.52 14.18 24.52
CA VAL A 730 15.25 14.66 25.89
C VAL A 730 16.22 14.06 26.89
N LEU A 731 16.40 12.74 26.87
CA LEU A 731 17.38 12.02 27.68
C LEU A 731 18.10 11.02 26.79
N ARG A 732 19.42 10.90 26.96
CA ARG A 732 20.25 9.95 26.22
C ARG A 732 21.18 9.22 27.18
N ASP A 733 21.23 7.90 27.07
CA ASP A 733 22.00 7.01 27.96
C ASP A 733 21.74 7.31 29.45
N HIS A 734 20.54 7.76 29.80
CA HIS A 734 20.22 8.16 31.17
C HIS A 734 20.07 6.93 32.05
N THR A 735 20.68 6.96 33.23
CA THR A 735 20.66 5.83 34.18
C THR A 735 19.89 6.18 35.43
N ILE A 736 19.20 5.19 35.98
CA ILE A 736 18.69 5.23 37.36
C ILE A 736 19.50 4.28 38.23
N ALA A 737 19.41 4.46 39.55
CA ALA A 737 19.95 3.49 40.49
C ALA A 737 19.34 2.10 40.23
N VAL A 738 20.17 1.05 40.29
CA VAL A 738 19.70 -0.33 40.12
C VAL A 738 18.67 -0.62 41.21
N PRO A 739 17.42 -0.98 40.87
CA PRO A 739 16.35 -1.13 41.86
C PRO A 739 16.59 -2.20 42.93
N ASN A 740 17.57 -3.09 42.72
CA ASN A 740 17.99 -4.10 43.68
C ASN A 740 19.52 -4.06 43.84
N SER A 741 20.00 -3.55 44.97
CA SER A 741 21.43 -3.40 45.27
C SER A 741 22.19 -4.74 45.28
N LEU A 742 21.51 -5.87 45.52
CA LEU A 742 22.10 -7.21 45.47
C LEU A 742 22.47 -7.64 44.04
N LEU A 743 21.85 -7.05 43.01
CA LEU A 743 22.19 -7.32 41.62
C LEU A 743 23.53 -6.70 41.21
N GLN A 744 23.99 -5.68 41.94
CA GLN A 744 25.29 -5.06 41.72
C GLN A 744 26.44 -5.92 42.27
N ASP A 745 26.21 -6.73 43.31
CA ASP A 745 27.22 -7.59 43.91
C ASP A 745 27.42 -8.88 43.09
N THR A 746 28.42 -8.87 42.21
CA THR A 746 28.78 -10.01 41.36
C THR A 746 29.34 -11.21 42.14
N THR A 747 29.61 -11.06 43.44
CA THR A 747 30.11 -12.14 44.30
C THR A 747 28.99 -12.97 44.92
N LYS A 748 27.73 -12.58 44.73
CA LYS A 748 26.55 -13.30 45.23
C LYS A 748 25.83 -14.04 44.10
N PRO A 749 25.16 -15.16 44.41
CA PRO A 749 24.29 -15.84 43.44
C PRO A 749 23.18 -14.91 42.92
N PHE A 750 22.92 -14.96 41.62
CA PHE A 750 21.76 -14.29 41.03
C PHE A 750 20.47 -15.03 41.41
N ASP A 751 19.73 -14.45 42.35
CA ASP A 751 18.50 -15.01 42.89
C ASP A 751 17.27 -14.52 42.10
N LEU A 752 16.77 -15.38 41.20
CA LEU A 752 15.59 -15.11 40.38
C LEU A 752 14.33 -14.76 41.19
N SER A 753 14.22 -15.24 42.44
CA SER A 753 13.08 -14.92 43.31
C SER A 753 13.10 -13.47 43.78
N LYS A 754 14.28 -12.84 43.80
CA LYS A 754 14.50 -11.44 44.17
C LYS A 754 14.67 -10.51 42.97
N TYR A 755 14.76 -11.07 41.76
CA TYR A 755 14.81 -10.27 40.54
C TYR A 755 13.44 -9.67 40.24
N ASP A 756 13.36 -8.34 40.25
CA ASP A 756 12.16 -7.58 39.93
C ASP A 756 12.36 -6.75 38.66
N PRO A 757 12.01 -7.28 37.48
CA PRO A 757 12.10 -6.54 36.23
C PRO A 757 11.05 -5.42 36.21
N TYR A 758 11.36 -4.30 35.56
CA TYR A 758 10.47 -3.13 35.49
C TYR A 758 10.30 -2.59 34.06
N VAL A 759 9.13 -2.01 33.80
CA VAL A 759 8.81 -1.25 32.58
C VAL A 759 9.26 0.19 32.75
N VAL A 760 9.89 0.77 31.72
CA VAL A 760 10.09 2.22 31.65
C VAL A 760 8.88 2.76 30.87
N TYR A 761 8.13 3.66 31.48
CA TYR A 761 6.90 4.17 30.93
C TYR A 761 6.95 5.69 30.82
N ALA A 762 6.87 6.20 29.59
CA ALA A 762 6.93 7.62 29.28
C ALA A 762 5.54 8.14 28.93
N VAL A 763 5.19 9.30 29.50
CA VAL A 763 3.93 10.00 29.26
C VAL A 763 4.24 11.45 28.93
N ILE A 764 3.62 11.96 27.87
CA ILE A 764 3.63 13.37 27.54
C ILE A 764 2.24 13.98 27.63
N LYS A 765 2.18 15.19 28.17
CA LYS A 765 0.95 15.95 28.32
C LYS A 765 1.05 17.34 27.70
N GLU A 766 -0.05 17.79 27.11
CA GLU A 766 -0.24 19.15 26.60
C GLU A 766 -1.49 19.71 27.28
N GLY A 767 -1.38 20.87 27.94
CA GLY A 767 -2.51 21.45 28.67
C GLY A 767 -3.09 20.56 29.79
N GLY A 768 -2.31 19.59 30.29
CA GLY A 768 -2.73 18.61 31.32
C GLY A 768 -3.36 17.32 30.75
N GLU A 769 -3.65 17.26 29.45
CA GLU A 769 -4.19 16.08 28.78
C GLU A 769 -3.07 15.18 28.26
N VAL A 770 -3.24 13.85 28.35
CA VAL A 770 -2.27 12.88 27.84
C VAL A 770 -2.36 12.81 26.33
N ILE A 771 -1.26 13.14 25.64
CA ILE A 771 -1.20 13.17 24.17
C ILE A 771 -0.61 11.87 23.60
N ALA A 772 0.49 11.41 24.19
CA ALA A 772 1.14 10.18 23.79
C ALA A 772 1.83 9.51 24.98
N THR A 773 1.98 8.20 24.84
CA THR A 773 2.58 7.34 25.84
C THR A 773 3.43 6.29 25.13
N ASP A 774 4.53 5.88 25.74
CA ASP A 774 5.36 4.80 25.21
C ASP A 774 5.95 3.95 26.34
N THR A 775 6.25 2.69 26.03
CA THR A 775 6.84 1.74 26.97
C THR A 775 8.13 1.14 26.41
N ALA A 776 9.11 0.94 27.28
CA ALA A 776 10.23 0.06 27.01
C ALA A 776 10.17 -1.08 28.03
N TRP A 777 9.97 -2.30 27.54
CA TRP A 777 9.96 -3.52 28.35
C TRP A 777 11.35 -4.18 28.35
N PRO A 778 11.75 -4.87 29.43
CA PRO A 778 12.86 -5.81 29.37
C PRO A 778 12.53 -6.95 28.39
N GLN A 779 13.46 -7.23 27.48
CA GLN A 779 13.32 -8.28 26.46
C GLN A 779 14.30 -9.44 26.76
N PRO A 780 13.98 -10.69 26.37
CA PRO A 780 12.73 -11.12 25.74
C PRO A 780 11.58 -11.31 26.75
N LEU A 781 10.34 -11.08 26.29
CA LEU A 781 9.13 -11.10 27.12
C LEU A 781 8.84 -12.47 27.76
N LYS A 782 9.31 -13.58 27.17
CA LYS A 782 9.11 -14.95 27.67
C LYS A 782 9.72 -15.22 29.06
N TYR A 783 10.68 -14.41 29.51
CA TYR A 783 11.28 -14.53 30.84
C TYR A 783 10.54 -13.73 31.92
N LEU A 784 9.58 -12.90 31.53
CA LEU A 784 8.75 -12.16 32.45
C LEU A 784 7.59 -13.02 32.96
N ASP A 785 7.15 -12.70 34.17
CA ASP A 785 6.06 -13.42 34.83
C ASP A 785 4.78 -12.58 34.79
N PHE A 786 3.67 -13.18 34.31
CA PHE A 786 2.37 -12.53 34.10
C PHE A 786 1.17 -12.97 34.98
N PRO A 787 1.34 -13.59 36.17
CA PRO A 787 0.21 -14.03 36.96
C PRO A 787 -0.48 -12.83 37.63
N SER A 788 -1.79 -12.98 37.83
CA SER A 788 -2.61 -12.09 38.65
C SER A 788 -2.50 -10.61 38.22
N ARG A 789 -2.78 -10.33 36.94
CA ARG A 789 -2.77 -8.95 36.40
C ARG A 789 -3.97 -8.13 36.85
N ASP A 790 -5.07 -8.80 37.20
CA ASP A 790 -6.31 -8.17 37.67
C ASP A 790 -6.77 -7.10 36.67
N VAL A 791 -7.04 -7.55 35.43
CA VAL A 791 -7.57 -6.70 34.36
C VAL A 791 -9.05 -6.48 34.63
N ARG A 792 -9.47 -5.22 34.69
CA ARG A 792 -10.82 -4.81 35.07
C ARG A 792 -11.45 -3.98 33.96
N PHE A 793 -12.75 -4.14 33.81
CA PHE A 793 -13.55 -3.50 32.77
C PHE A 793 -14.69 -2.72 33.40
N LYS A 794 -14.84 -1.47 32.98
CA LYS A 794 -15.92 -0.61 33.45
C LYS A 794 -16.61 0.02 32.25
N ALA A 795 -17.92 -0.18 32.13
CA ALA A 795 -18.71 0.55 31.16
C ALA A 795 -18.81 2.02 31.59
N LEU A 796 -18.36 2.93 30.72
CA LEU A 796 -18.53 4.37 30.92
C LEU A 796 -19.77 4.88 30.18
N ALA A 797 -20.14 4.23 29.08
CA ALA A 797 -21.37 4.42 28.31
C ALA A 797 -21.74 3.11 27.59
N ILE A 798 -22.81 3.12 26.79
CA ILE A 798 -23.22 1.94 25.99
C ILE A 798 -22.19 1.56 24.92
N ASP A 799 -21.39 2.53 24.48
CA ASP A 799 -20.41 2.49 23.39
C ASP A 799 -19.00 2.86 23.88
N LYS A 800 -18.76 2.83 25.20
CA LYS A 800 -17.48 3.26 25.79
C LYS A 800 -17.10 2.42 27.00
N ILE A 801 -15.90 1.85 26.95
CA ILE A 801 -15.36 0.98 27.99
C ILE A 801 -14.01 1.50 28.50
N SER A 802 -13.82 1.47 29.82
CA SER A 802 -12.53 1.70 30.47
C SER A 802 -11.91 0.36 30.85
N VAL A 803 -10.61 0.21 30.57
CA VAL A 803 -9.80 -0.96 30.89
C VAL A 803 -8.64 -0.53 31.78
N SER A 804 -8.43 -1.25 32.87
CA SER A 804 -7.31 -1.01 33.80
C SER A 804 -6.70 -2.32 34.27
N SER A 805 -5.52 -2.24 34.90
CA SER A 805 -4.87 -3.40 35.51
C SER A 805 -4.13 -3.03 36.79
N ALA A 806 -4.04 -3.98 37.74
CA ALA A 806 -3.26 -3.80 38.96
C ALA A 806 -1.75 -3.94 38.73
N ARG A 807 -1.35 -4.62 37.65
CA ARG A 807 0.06 -4.84 37.25
C ARG A 807 0.24 -4.60 35.74
N PRO A 808 1.46 -4.30 35.26
CA PRO A 808 1.68 -4.08 33.83
C PRO A 808 1.23 -5.27 32.98
N VAL A 809 0.51 -4.98 31.89
CA VAL A 809 0.04 -5.95 30.90
C VAL A 809 0.63 -5.60 29.55
N LYS A 810 1.25 -6.59 28.88
CA LYS A 810 1.84 -6.43 27.56
C LYS A 810 0.90 -6.97 26.47
N GLY A 811 0.73 -6.19 25.41
CA GLY A 811 0.03 -6.61 24.19
C GLY A 811 -1.43 -6.99 24.46
N PHE A 812 -2.14 -6.15 25.22
CA PHE A 812 -3.58 -6.31 25.42
C PHE A 812 -4.30 -6.06 24.09
N VAL A 813 -5.18 -6.99 23.72
CA VAL A 813 -5.93 -6.94 22.47
C VAL A 813 -7.39 -7.30 22.74
N PHE A 814 -8.32 -6.48 22.25
CA PHE A 814 -9.70 -6.88 22.00
C PHE A 814 -9.77 -7.66 20.67
N GLU A 815 -10.52 -8.75 20.63
CA GLU A 815 -10.80 -9.51 19.41
C GLU A 815 -11.71 -8.68 18.49
N GLU A 816 -11.10 -8.01 17.51
CA GLU A 816 -11.85 -7.25 16.50
C GLU A 816 -12.45 -8.19 15.44
N THR A 817 -13.61 -7.77 14.94
CA THR A 817 -14.45 -8.42 13.93
C THR A 817 -14.90 -7.37 12.92
N ARG A 818 -15.52 -7.81 11.82
CA ARG A 818 -16.11 -6.90 10.82
C ARG A 818 -17.21 -6.02 11.38
N ALA A 819 -17.88 -6.46 12.45
CA ALA A 819 -18.95 -5.71 13.09
C ALA A 819 -18.44 -4.70 14.13
N SER A 820 -17.27 -4.94 14.72
CA SER A 820 -16.72 -4.09 15.78
C SER A 820 -15.76 -3.06 15.21
N LYS A 821 -15.89 -1.80 15.63
CA LYS A 821 -14.86 -0.77 15.42
C LYS A 821 -14.41 -0.23 16.75
N LEU A 822 -13.09 -0.14 16.94
CA LEU A 822 -12.46 0.32 18.18
C LEU A 822 -11.67 1.61 17.91
N SER A 823 -11.64 2.52 18.89
CA SER A 823 -10.81 3.73 18.82
C SER A 823 -9.31 3.46 19.03
N ASP A 824 -8.97 2.40 19.77
CA ASP A 824 -7.60 1.94 20.01
C ASP A 824 -7.59 0.44 20.35
N ASN A 825 -6.50 -0.26 20.06
CA ASN A 825 -6.31 -1.68 20.35
C ASN A 825 -4.81 -2.04 20.32
N GLY A 826 -4.43 -3.23 20.79
CA GLY A 826 -3.03 -3.68 20.73
C GLY A 826 -2.07 -2.90 21.63
N PHE A 827 -2.57 -2.33 22.73
CA PHE A 827 -1.83 -1.48 23.65
C PHE A 827 -1.37 -2.22 24.92
N ASP A 828 -0.51 -1.58 25.70
CA ASP A 828 -0.12 -2.05 27.03
C ASP A 828 -0.99 -1.38 28.11
N LEU A 829 -1.31 -2.11 29.18
CA LEU A 829 -1.98 -1.55 30.36
C LEU A 829 -0.94 -1.28 31.45
N ILE A 830 -0.96 -0.07 31.98
CA ILE A 830 -0.01 0.39 33.00
C ILE A 830 -0.77 0.76 34.29
N PRO A 831 -0.34 0.26 35.46
CA PRO A 831 -1.01 0.56 36.72
C PRO A 831 -1.11 2.04 37.05
N GLY A 832 -2.30 2.46 37.51
CA GLY A 832 -2.63 3.85 37.79
C GLY A 832 -3.18 4.60 36.57
N GLU A 833 -3.38 3.93 35.44
CA GLU A 833 -4.04 4.48 34.27
C GLU A 833 -5.25 3.65 33.84
N GLU A 834 -6.22 4.35 33.28
CA GLU A 834 -7.39 3.79 32.61
C GLU A 834 -7.25 4.04 31.11
N LYS A 835 -7.33 2.98 30.29
CA LYS A 835 -7.44 3.10 28.84
C LYS A 835 -8.93 3.11 28.47
N VAL A 836 -9.38 4.20 27.86
CA VAL A 836 -10.77 4.38 27.44
C VAL A 836 -10.88 4.11 25.95
N ILE A 837 -11.76 3.19 25.59
CA ILE A 837 -11.98 2.73 24.22
C ILE A 837 -13.43 3.03 23.82
N ASP A 838 -13.60 3.74 22.71
CA ASP A 838 -14.88 3.84 22.03
C ASP A 838 -15.11 2.57 21.21
N VAL A 839 -16.32 2.03 21.30
CA VAL A 839 -16.74 0.75 20.72
C VAL A 839 -17.99 0.98 19.89
N ALA A 840 -17.91 0.67 18.59
CA ALA A 840 -19.05 0.78 17.69
C ALA A 840 -19.39 -0.57 17.05
N GLY A 841 -20.69 -0.78 16.78
CA GLY A 841 -21.25 -1.90 16.02
C GLY A 841 -21.48 -3.20 16.80
N VAL A 842 -20.97 -3.30 18.03
CA VAL A 842 -21.18 -4.44 18.94
C VAL A 842 -21.46 -3.95 20.37
N SER A 843 -22.08 -4.79 21.19
CA SER A 843 -22.29 -4.50 22.62
C SER A 843 -21.02 -4.78 23.43
N LEU A 844 -20.80 -4.02 24.50
CA LEU A 844 -19.58 -4.14 25.32
C LEU A 844 -19.40 -5.53 25.96
N ASP A 845 -20.49 -6.21 26.29
CA ASP A 845 -20.50 -7.56 26.88
C ASP A 845 -20.18 -8.67 25.86
N SER A 846 -20.27 -8.38 24.57
CA SER A 846 -19.88 -9.30 23.49
C SER A 846 -18.38 -9.25 23.17
N LEU A 847 -17.67 -8.24 23.69
CA LEU A 847 -16.24 -8.10 23.46
C LEU A 847 -15.48 -9.27 24.09
N ARG A 848 -14.41 -9.66 23.39
CA ARG A 848 -13.47 -10.67 23.89
C ARG A 848 -12.07 -10.08 23.86
N TYR A 849 -11.21 -10.54 24.74
CA TYR A 849 -9.87 -9.99 24.89
C TYR A 849 -8.82 -11.05 25.22
N THR A 850 -7.55 -10.67 25.07
CA THR A 850 -6.41 -11.44 25.56
C THR A 850 -5.22 -10.51 25.78
N TYR A 851 -4.16 -11.04 26.37
CA TYR A 851 -2.88 -10.37 26.55
C TYR A 851 -1.77 -11.41 26.76
N ILE A 852 -0.50 -10.98 26.71
CA ILE A 852 0.62 -11.92 26.88
C ILE A 852 0.59 -12.54 28.28
N GLY A 853 0.50 -13.87 28.34
CA GLY A 853 0.42 -14.63 29.58
C GLY A 853 -0.99 -14.77 30.18
N ALA A 854 -2.04 -14.32 29.47
CA ALA A 854 -3.42 -14.63 29.80
C ALA A 854 -3.70 -16.15 29.84
N SER A 855 -4.78 -16.58 30.49
CA SER A 855 -5.13 -18.01 30.59
C SER A 855 -5.50 -18.63 29.23
N GLY A 856 -6.19 -17.89 28.36
CA GLY A 856 -6.54 -18.27 27.00
C GLY A 856 -6.48 -17.08 26.03
N GLY A 857 -6.56 -17.35 24.72
CA GLY A 857 -6.42 -16.34 23.66
C GLY A 857 -7.70 -15.59 23.26
N SER A 858 -8.84 -15.89 23.89
CA SER A 858 -10.13 -15.22 23.65
C SER A 858 -10.99 -15.36 24.92
N LEU A 859 -10.84 -14.39 25.82
CA LEU A 859 -11.51 -14.32 27.12
C LEU A 859 -12.69 -13.36 27.05
N GLU A 860 -13.75 -13.64 27.81
CA GLU A 860 -14.94 -12.78 27.86
C GLU A 860 -14.68 -11.54 28.72
N VAL A 861 -15.15 -10.39 28.25
CA VAL A 861 -15.16 -9.15 29.04
C VAL A 861 -16.20 -9.27 30.16
N ALA A 862 -15.74 -9.17 31.40
CA ALA A 862 -16.61 -9.11 32.58
C ALA A 862 -16.68 -7.66 33.08
N ILE A 863 -17.79 -6.98 32.76
CA ILE A 863 -18.01 -5.58 33.14
C ILE A 863 -18.44 -5.49 34.61
N GLU A 864 -17.76 -4.63 35.38
CA GLU A 864 -18.07 -4.34 36.79
C GLU A 864 -19.33 -3.49 37.00
#